data_AF-A0A1Q8VK77-F1
#
_entry.id   AF-A0A1Q8VK77-F1
#
_cell.length_a   1.000
_cell.length_b   1.000
_cell.length_c   1.000
_cell.angle_alpha   90.00
_cell.angle_beta   90.00
_cell.angle_gamma   90.00
#
_symmetry.space_group_name_H-M   'P 1'
#
loop_
_entity.id
_entity.type
_entity.pdbx_description
1 polymer ?
#
loop_
_entity_poly.entity_id
_entity_poly.type
_entity_poly.pdbx_seq_one_letter_code
_entity_poly.pdbx_strand_id
1 'polypeptide(L)'
;MTENKPLIIPDLVALDADAGPGKEDVIEFLATTVAGAGRASSPDGLAADAKKRESTAPTGIPGGIAIPHCRSSHVLAPSLGFARLAEPVDFGAADGQAADLIFMIAAPDGADDFHLQLLAKLARGLMQTEFTDALRQAADAEEITRIVTQQVQPELLDDGAQAEGGAGGGAGKAGSAVGSAQGSGAAEPKEAAASSALAEGETVIVGVSSCPTGIAHTFMAAEALEQAGKDRGITVAIEGQGSGKIDALDPELIKRASAVIFAHDLPVKGRERFAGKPVIDVGVKAAVNDAGSLVDKALAAVDDPGAARVPAGGGSAEESEEGSEHWARRLQRSVMTGVSYMIPFVAAGGLLIALGFLLGGYDIALTPEGADKSVAEAVAHDYTLWGLPGSVEGAAGSGLTLYLGSVFFLLGQAAMNFLVPALAGYIAFGLAGRPGIAPGFAMGAIAVSVGSGFIGGLIGGILAGYFAAWLTGLNVPAWLRGLMPVVIIPLGTTLVVGSVMYMLLGRPLASLMTALQDGLSSMSQGGSAVFLGIILGLMMCFDLGGPVNKAAYLFGTAGLSAASASNTAPYEIMATVMAAGMVPPLAMSAATFLRSRLFTKAEIENGRSAWLLGLSFISEGAIPFAAADPLRVIPATMAGGAVTGAMTMAMHVGSRAPHGGVFVAFAITNFGGFLLAILAGTVVSTVLVIVLKGLGRNANGRKGAEAQAAAAA
;
A
#
# COMPACT_ATOMS: atom_id res chain seq x y z
N MET A 1 26.66 5.90 22.63
CA MET A 1 26.79 6.59 23.93
C MET A 1 26.33 8.07 23.87
N THR A 2 25.43 8.45 22.96
CA THR A 2 24.95 9.84 22.79
C THR A 2 23.48 10.05 23.16
N GLU A 3 22.73 8.99 23.48
CA GLU A 3 21.26 9.05 23.65
C GLU A 3 20.76 9.77 24.90
N ASN A 4 21.62 10.11 25.88
CA ASN A 4 21.18 10.70 27.16
C ASN A 4 21.54 12.18 27.38
N LYS A 5 22.09 12.88 26.38
CA LYS A 5 22.38 14.32 26.53
C LYS A 5 21.15 15.15 26.11
N PRO A 6 20.70 16.13 26.92
CA PRO A 6 19.59 17.01 26.54
C PRO A 6 19.91 17.74 25.23
N LEU A 7 18.95 17.72 24.30
CA LEU A 7 19.04 18.36 22.99
C LEU A 7 18.87 19.87 23.09
N ILE A 8 18.08 20.34 24.04
CA ILE A 8 17.93 21.76 24.36
C ILE A 8 18.26 21.96 25.85
N ILE A 9 18.90 23.07 26.16
CA ILE A 9 19.20 23.56 27.51
C ILE A 9 18.98 25.08 27.53
N PRO A 10 18.85 25.74 28.70
CA PRO A 10 18.59 27.18 28.74
C PRO A 10 19.61 28.01 27.97
N ASP A 11 20.89 27.62 27.97
CA ASP A 11 21.96 28.29 27.22
C ASP A 11 21.81 28.23 25.69
N LEU A 12 20.91 27.36 25.18
CA LEU A 12 20.59 27.24 23.76
C LEU A 12 19.34 28.06 23.36
N VAL A 13 18.75 28.79 24.30
CA VAL A 13 17.51 29.56 24.11
C VAL A 13 17.81 31.05 24.16
N ALA A 14 17.34 31.76 23.14
CA ALA A 14 17.31 33.21 23.11
C ALA A 14 15.85 33.69 23.01
N LEU A 15 15.43 34.56 23.93
CA LEU A 15 14.10 35.15 23.92
C LEU A 15 14.16 36.60 23.49
N ASP A 16 13.17 36.98 22.68
CA ASP A 16 12.97 38.34 22.16
C ASP A 16 14.27 38.93 21.58
N ALA A 17 14.96 38.10 20.79
CA ALA A 17 16.30 38.36 20.29
C ALA A 17 16.28 39.33 19.11
N ASP A 18 17.21 40.29 19.12
CA ASP A 18 17.57 41.10 17.96
C ASP A 18 18.73 40.41 17.22
N ALA A 19 18.36 39.49 16.34
CA ALA A 19 19.30 38.66 15.59
C ALA A 19 19.69 39.24 14.21
N GLY A 20 19.23 40.46 13.90
CA GLY A 20 19.41 41.11 12.61
C GLY A 20 18.25 40.92 11.62
N PRO A 21 18.23 41.71 10.52
CA PRO A 21 17.07 41.82 9.63
C PRO A 21 16.96 40.68 8.60
N GLY A 22 18.02 39.91 8.36
CA GLY A 22 18.07 38.86 7.36
C GLY A 22 18.14 37.46 7.96
N LYS A 23 17.59 36.47 7.26
CA LYS A 23 17.67 35.05 7.67
C LYS A 23 19.11 34.55 7.86
N GLU A 24 20.05 35.12 7.12
CA GLU A 24 21.48 34.84 7.23
C GLU A 24 22.06 35.33 8.56
N ASP A 25 21.57 36.46 9.08
CA ASP A 25 21.97 37.03 10.37
C ASP A 25 21.42 36.16 11.52
N VAL A 26 20.16 35.74 11.40
CA VAL A 26 19.49 34.82 12.35
C VAL A 26 20.22 33.47 12.42
N ILE A 27 20.69 32.94 11.29
CA ILE A 27 21.46 31.69 11.25
C ILE A 27 22.83 31.88 11.93
N GLU A 28 23.54 32.99 11.71
CA GLU A 28 24.80 33.28 12.41
C GLU A 28 24.62 33.45 13.92
N PHE A 29 23.54 34.13 14.32
CA PHE A 29 23.18 34.31 15.72
C PHE A 29 22.97 32.96 16.41
N LEU A 30 22.12 32.09 15.86
CA LEU A 30 21.86 30.77 16.44
C LEU A 30 23.09 29.86 16.41
N ALA A 31 23.91 29.92 15.36
CA ALA A 31 25.17 29.16 15.33
C ALA A 31 26.14 29.62 16.42
N THR A 32 26.17 30.92 16.71
CA THR A 32 26.93 31.51 17.82
C THR A 32 26.40 31.05 19.17
N THR A 33 25.08 31.02 19.36
CA THR A 33 24.42 30.49 20.57
C THR A 33 24.77 29.02 20.80
N VAL A 34 24.68 28.19 19.76
CA VAL A 34 25.02 26.76 19.81
C VAL A 34 26.50 26.55 20.14
N ALA A 35 27.40 27.33 19.54
CA ALA A 35 28.83 27.26 19.84
C ALA A 35 29.15 27.76 21.26
N GLY A 36 28.51 28.84 21.71
CA GLY A 36 28.66 29.41 23.06
C GLY A 36 28.25 28.44 24.17
N ALA A 37 27.24 27.61 23.93
CA ALA A 37 26.84 26.51 24.81
C ALA A 37 27.76 25.27 24.75
N GLY A 38 28.90 25.35 24.04
CA GLY A 38 29.87 24.27 23.89
C GLY A 38 29.37 23.09 23.04
N ARG A 39 28.36 23.30 22.19
CA ARG A 39 27.76 22.25 21.34
C ARG A 39 28.33 22.21 19.93
N ALA A 40 29.07 23.23 19.52
CA ALA A 40 29.80 23.28 18.25
C ALA A 40 31.24 23.79 18.45
N SER A 41 32.18 23.32 17.63
CA SER A 41 33.59 23.72 17.67
C SER A 41 33.88 25.03 16.93
N SER A 42 32.98 25.46 16.04
CA SER A 42 33.11 26.68 15.26
C SER A 42 31.73 27.28 14.96
N PRO A 43 31.43 28.51 15.42
CA PRO A 43 30.19 29.19 15.08
C PRO A 43 30.13 29.52 13.58
N ASP A 44 31.22 30.07 13.02
CA ASP A 44 31.30 30.42 11.59
C ASP A 44 31.14 29.19 10.69
N GLY A 45 31.74 28.06 11.07
CA GLY A 45 31.63 26.80 10.33
C GLY A 45 30.20 26.25 10.34
N LEU A 46 29.55 26.23 11.50
CA LEU A 46 28.15 25.79 11.63
C LEU A 46 27.20 26.72 10.85
N ALA A 47 27.40 28.03 10.96
CA ALA A 47 26.64 29.03 10.22
C ALA A 47 26.79 28.81 8.71
N ALA A 48 28.02 28.68 8.19
CA ALA A 48 28.26 28.46 6.78
C ALA A 48 27.55 27.20 6.24
N ASP A 49 27.55 26.09 6.99
CA ASP A 49 26.86 24.86 6.61
C ASP A 49 25.33 25.01 6.63
N ALA A 50 24.79 25.71 7.63
CA ALA A 50 23.35 26.02 7.72
C ALA A 50 22.88 26.93 6.58
N LYS A 51 23.63 27.98 6.27
CA LYS A 51 23.36 28.91 5.16
C LYS A 51 23.40 28.21 3.80
N LYS A 52 24.39 27.34 3.61
CA LYS A 52 24.49 26.53 2.40
C LYS A 52 23.25 25.64 2.24
N ARG A 53 22.76 25.02 3.30
CA ARG A 53 21.54 24.21 3.26
C ARG A 53 20.29 25.07 3.02
N GLU A 54 20.18 26.23 3.65
CA GLU A 54 19.08 27.19 3.44
C GLU A 54 19.01 27.66 1.98
N SER A 55 20.16 27.85 1.32
CA SER A 55 20.22 28.27 -0.07
C SER A 55 19.64 27.25 -1.08
N THR A 56 19.55 25.98 -0.69
CA THR A 56 19.00 24.91 -1.57
C THR A 56 17.47 24.85 -1.56
N ALA A 57 16.85 25.14 -0.42
CA ALA A 57 15.41 25.20 -0.25
C ALA A 57 15.09 25.96 1.04
N PRO A 58 14.07 26.86 1.02
CA PRO A 58 13.67 27.62 2.19
C PRO A 58 13.25 26.70 3.34
N THR A 59 13.53 27.12 4.58
CA THR A 59 13.16 26.37 5.78
C THR A 59 12.02 26.99 6.58
N GLY A 60 11.42 28.07 6.07
CA GLY A 60 10.19 28.64 6.60
C GLY A 60 9.02 27.68 6.44
N ILE A 61 8.21 27.54 7.48
CA ILE A 61 6.94 26.79 7.48
C ILE A 61 5.80 27.72 7.92
N PRO A 62 4.54 27.41 7.55
CA PRO A 62 3.41 28.28 7.89
C PRO A 62 3.27 28.53 9.40
N GLY A 63 2.74 29.71 9.75
CA GLY A 63 2.48 30.08 11.14
C GLY A 63 3.65 30.76 11.86
N GLY A 64 4.51 31.46 11.11
CA GLY A 64 5.60 32.28 11.67
C GLY A 64 6.80 31.47 12.20
N ILE A 65 7.12 30.33 11.58
CA ILE A 65 8.17 29.43 12.09
C ILE A 65 9.23 29.17 11.02
N ALA A 66 10.50 29.07 11.43
CA ALA A 66 11.58 28.58 10.57
C ALA A 66 12.42 27.50 11.27
N ILE A 67 12.89 26.52 10.49
CA ILE A 67 13.71 25.41 11.01
C ILE A 67 15.03 25.32 10.21
N PRO A 68 15.95 26.29 10.34
CA PRO A 68 17.26 26.18 9.72
C PRO A 68 17.98 24.95 10.27
N HIS A 69 18.45 24.07 9.39
CA HIS A 69 19.06 22.81 9.80
C HIS A 69 20.24 22.48 8.91
N CYS A 70 21.26 21.83 9.48
CA CYS A 70 22.36 21.28 8.70
C CYS A 70 22.98 20.07 9.39
N ARG A 71 23.69 19.30 8.57
CA ARG A 71 24.72 18.39 9.06
C ARG A 71 26.04 19.14 8.98
N SER A 72 26.84 19.07 10.03
CA SER A 72 28.12 19.76 10.07
C SER A 72 29.13 19.01 10.91
N SER A 73 30.35 18.87 10.37
CA SER A 73 31.53 18.38 11.07
C SER A 73 31.92 19.24 12.28
N HIS A 74 31.38 20.46 12.37
CA HIS A 74 31.62 21.39 13.47
C HIS A 74 30.69 21.15 14.66
N VAL A 75 29.70 20.27 14.57
CA VAL A 75 28.80 19.94 15.68
C VAL A 75 29.41 18.87 16.57
N LEU A 76 29.65 19.21 17.83
CA LEU A 76 30.25 18.32 18.84
C LEU A 76 29.21 17.43 19.53
N ALA A 77 27.97 17.91 19.64
CA ALA A 77 26.85 17.15 20.17
C ALA A 77 25.54 17.58 19.50
N PRO A 78 24.64 16.64 19.15
CA PRO A 78 23.33 16.98 18.60
C PRO A 78 22.60 17.96 19.51
N SER A 79 22.11 19.06 18.93
CA SER A 79 21.53 20.15 19.70
C SER A 79 20.42 20.87 18.93
N LEU A 80 19.49 21.44 19.67
CA LEU A 80 18.39 22.25 19.18
C LEU A 80 18.55 23.66 19.76
N GLY A 81 18.96 24.61 18.93
CA GLY A 81 18.97 26.03 19.27
C GLY A 81 17.59 26.64 19.03
N PHE A 82 17.14 27.53 19.91
CA PHE A 82 15.86 28.21 19.76
C PHE A 82 16.02 29.72 19.91
N ALA A 83 15.36 30.48 19.02
CA ALA A 83 15.20 31.92 19.16
C ALA A 83 13.74 32.32 18.97
N ARG A 84 13.19 33.09 19.91
CA ARG A 84 12.02 33.94 19.68
C ARG A 84 12.53 35.32 19.27
N LEU A 85 12.21 35.79 18.07
CA LEU A 85 12.73 37.06 17.53
C LEU A 85 11.89 38.25 17.99
N ALA A 86 12.54 39.38 18.29
CA ALA A 86 11.84 40.64 18.55
C ALA A 86 11.18 41.20 17.28
N GLU A 87 11.85 41.06 16.13
CA GLU A 87 11.32 41.38 14.81
C GLU A 87 11.29 40.12 13.94
N PRO A 88 10.12 39.69 13.40
CA PRO A 88 10.03 38.51 12.56
C PRO A 88 10.80 38.65 11.25
N VAL A 89 11.46 37.56 10.79
CA VAL A 89 12.31 37.56 9.59
C VAL A 89 11.79 36.58 8.53
N ASP A 90 11.83 36.95 7.25
CA ASP A 90 11.37 36.10 6.15
C ASP A 90 12.32 34.92 5.85
N PHE A 91 11.82 33.69 6.03
CA PHE A 91 12.48 32.43 5.71
C PHE A 91 11.83 31.69 4.52
N GLY A 92 10.95 32.35 3.77
CA GLY A 92 10.33 31.80 2.56
C GLY A 92 9.20 30.80 2.82
N ALA A 93 8.40 31.02 3.86
CA ALA A 93 7.24 30.19 4.17
C ALA A 93 6.15 30.29 3.08
N ALA A 94 5.41 29.21 2.85
CA ALA A 94 4.41 29.13 1.77
C ALA A 94 3.19 30.06 1.97
N ASP A 95 2.90 30.46 3.20
CA ASP A 95 1.85 31.43 3.57
C ASP A 95 2.33 32.89 3.51
N GLY A 96 3.62 33.12 3.21
CA GLY A 96 4.24 34.43 3.14
C GLY A 96 4.43 35.13 4.50
N GLN A 97 4.26 34.43 5.62
CA GLN A 97 4.48 35.00 6.95
C GLN A 97 5.97 34.97 7.31
N ALA A 98 6.47 36.08 7.87
CA ALA A 98 7.79 36.15 8.46
C ALA A 98 7.83 35.35 9.77
N ALA A 99 8.95 34.71 10.07
CA ALA A 99 9.11 33.82 11.20
C ALA A 99 9.57 34.55 12.46
N ASP A 100 8.84 34.36 13.56
CA ASP A 100 9.18 34.84 14.91
C ASP A 100 9.76 33.71 15.78
N LEU A 101 9.45 32.44 15.48
CA LEU A 101 9.98 31.27 16.16
C LEU A 101 11.00 30.53 15.28
N ILE A 102 12.25 30.47 15.71
CA ILE A 102 13.35 29.87 14.93
C ILE A 102 13.94 28.69 15.68
N PHE A 103 13.99 27.53 15.03
CA PHE A 103 14.57 26.29 15.57
C PHE A 103 15.77 25.85 14.75
N MET A 104 16.99 26.05 15.25
CA MET A 104 18.19 25.53 14.62
C MET A 104 18.43 24.07 15.01
N ILE A 105 18.37 23.14 14.05
CA ILE A 105 18.78 21.76 14.26
C ILE A 105 20.25 21.60 13.84
N ALA A 106 21.12 21.41 14.83
CA ALA A 106 22.55 21.17 14.63
C ALA A 106 22.87 19.68 14.83
N ALA A 107 23.15 18.96 13.74
CA ALA A 107 23.47 17.52 13.76
C ALA A 107 24.91 17.24 13.32
N PRO A 108 25.65 16.32 14.00
CA PRO A 108 26.95 15.86 13.53
C PRO A 108 26.86 15.07 12.21
N ASP A 109 27.98 15.00 11.47
CA ASP A 109 28.08 14.15 10.28
C ASP A 109 27.86 12.66 10.61
N GLY A 110 27.11 11.96 9.76
CA GLY A 110 26.78 10.53 9.93
C GLY A 110 25.55 10.22 10.79
N ALA A 111 24.83 11.23 11.27
CA ALA A 111 23.61 11.08 12.09
C ALA A 111 22.30 11.20 11.28
N ASP A 112 22.21 10.52 10.13
CA ASP A 112 21.11 10.71 9.16
C ASP A 112 19.72 10.32 9.73
N ASP A 113 19.63 9.17 10.39
CA ASP A 113 18.37 8.71 10.99
C ASP A 113 17.94 9.59 12.17
N PHE A 114 18.90 10.10 12.95
CA PHE A 114 18.65 10.94 14.12
C PHE A 114 18.12 12.32 13.72
N HIS A 115 18.73 12.97 12.72
CA HIS A 115 18.29 14.27 12.22
C HIS A 115 16.84 14.22 11.73
N LEU A 116 16.49 13.20 10.95
CA LEU A 116 15.12 13.03 10.45
C LEU A 116 14.11 12.73 11.56
N GLN A 117 14.49 11.93 12.57
CA GLN A 117 13.65 11.67 13.73
C GLN A 117 13.40 12.92 14.57
N LEU A 118 14.43 13.74 14.82
CA LEU A 118 14.30 14.99 15.57
C LEU A 118 13.43 16.01 14.82
N LEU A 119 13.64 16.15 13.50
CA LEU A 119 12.80 17.00 12.66
C LEU A 119 11.34 16.55 12.72
N ALA A 120 11.07 15.24 12.65
CA ALA A 120 9.72 14.71 12.77
C ALA A 120 9.10 14.96 14.16
N LYS A 121 9.87 14.79 15.25
CA LYS A 121 9.39 15.05 16.63
C LYS A 121 9.05 16.53 16.84
N LEU A 122 9.92 17.43 16.38
CA LEU A 122 9.73 18.87 16.51
C LEU A 122 8.60 19.39 15.61
N ALA A 123 8.56 18.97 14.35
CA ALA A 123 7.51 19.35 13.41
C ALA A 123 6.11 18.96 13.91
N ARG A 124 5.95 17.83 14.62
CA ARG A 124 4.67 17.47 15.27
C ARG A 124 4.21 18.51 16.28
N GLY A 125 5.11 19.03 17.12
CA GLY A 125 4.78 20.06 18.11
C GLY A 125 4.47 21.39 17.44
N LEU A 126 5.25 21.75 16.42
CA LEU A 126 5.06 23.02 15.68
C LEU A 126 3.75 23.12 14.89
N MET A 127 3.08 21.99 14.63
CA MET A 127 1.75 21.97 14.03
C MET A 127 0.62 22.16 15.06
N GLN A 128 0.92 22.17 16.36
CA GLN A 128 -0.05 22.35 17.44
C GLN A 128 -0.03 23.81 17.90
N THR A 129 -1.18 24.50 17.79
CA THR A 129 -1.28 25.92 18.16
C THR A 129 -0.95 26.13 19.63
N GLU A 130 -1.37 25.23 20.51
CA GLU A 130 -1.08 25.29 21.95
C GLU A 130 0.42 25.28 22.24
N PHE A 131 1.18 24.45 21.51
CA PHE A 131 2.64 24.38 21.65
C PHE A 131 3.29 25.69 21.18
N THR A 132 2.90 26.19 20.01
CA THR A 132 3.46 27.44 19.47
C THR A 132 3.08 28.67 20.30
N ASP A 133 1.88 28.70 20.85
CA ASP A 133 1.41 29.77 21.73
C ASP A 133 2.14 29.72 23.08
N ALA A 134 2.36 28.52 23.62
CA ALA A 134 3.17 28.35 24.83
C ALA A 134 4.60 28.87 24.63
N LEU A 135 5.22 28.64 23.48
CA LEU A 135 6.55 29.18 23.16
C LEU A 135 6.55 30.71 23.01
N ARG A 136 5.50 31.29 22.42
CA ARG A 136 5.34 32.75 22.30
C ARG A 136 5.06 33.44 23.63
N GLN A 137 4.43 32.74 24.57
CA GLN A 137 4.07 33.26 25.89
C GLN A 137 5.11 32.97 26.98
N ALA A 138 6.02 32.03 26.74
CA ALA A 138 7.02 31.63 27.72
C ALA A 138 7.83 32.83 28.23
N ALA A 139 7.99 32.92 29.55
CA ALA A 139 8.60 34.08 30.20
C ALA A 139 10.14 34.02 30.22
N ASP A 140 10.70 32.80 30.21
CA ASP A 140 12.13 32.57 30.35
C ASP A 140 12.63 31.34 29.56
N ALA A 141 13.96 31.21 29.49
CA ALA A 141 14.64 30.15 28.76
C ALA A 141 14.42 28.75 29.37
N GLU A 142 14.13 28.68 30.67
CA GLU A 142 13.89 27.44 31.40
C GLU A 142 12.52 26.86 31.02
N GLU A 143 11.52 27.72 30.92
CA GLU A 143 10.19 27.37 30.45
C GLU A 143 10.18 26.88 29.00
N ILE A 144 10.89 27.56 28.09
CA ILE A 144 11.09 27.07 26.72
C ILE A 144 11.76 25.70 26.72
N THR A 145 12.84 25.55 27.49
CA THR A 145 13.58 24.29 27.57
C THR A 145 12.67 23.16 28.01
N ARG A 146 11.82 23.38 29.02
CA ARG A 146 10.84 22.40 29.51
C ARG A 146 9.80 22.06 28.44
N ILE A 147 9.18 23.07 27.81
CA ILE A 147 8.16 22.88 26.77
C ILE A 147 8.73 22.05 25.61
N VAL A 148 9.91 22.44 25.12
CA VAL A 148 10.55 21.76 23.98
C VAL A 148 11.03 20.37 24.37
N THR A 149 11.61 20.19 25.57
CA THR A 149 12.03 18.87 26.07
C THR A 149 10.85 17.92 26.16
N GLN A 150 9.69 18.37 26.65
CA GLN A 150 8.46 17.56 26.70
C GLN A 150 8.06 17.05 25.31
N GLN A 151 8.31 17.84 24.26
CA GLN A 151 8.00 17.47 22.89
C GLN A 151 9.02 16.51 22.26
N VAL A 152 10.33 16.74 22.49
CA VAL A 152 11.39 16.01 21.75
C VAL A 152 12.08 14.91 22.56
N GLN A 153 12.12 15.03 23.89
CA GLN A 153 12.72 14.08 24.84
C GLN A 153 11.92 14.01 26.17
N PRO A 154 10.62 13.64 26.15
CA PRO A 154 9.79 13.57 27.36
C PRO A 154 10.38 12.67 28.44
N GLU A 155 11.12 11.63 28.06
CA GLU A 155 11.80 10.71 28.97
C GLU A 155 12.76 11.40 29.96
N LEU A 156 13.31 12.57 29.62
CA LEU A 156 14.19 13.33 30.51
C LEU A 156 13.44 14.05 31.64
N LEU A 157 12.12 14.19 31.53
CA LEU A 157 11.27 14.86 32.54
C LEU A 157 10.71 13.86 33.56
N ASP A 158 10.49 12.61 33.17
CA ASP A 158 9.93 11.57 34.04
C ASP A 158 10.94 11.10 35.12
N ASP A 159 12.25 11.12 34.82
CA ASP A 159 13.31 10.77 35.77
C ASP A 159 13.61 11.86 36.81
N GLY A 160 13.12 13.10 36.60
CA GLY A 160 13.36 14.25 37.49
C GLY A 160 12.45 14.31 38.72
N ALA A 161 11.28 13.66 38.68
CA ALA A 161 10.28 13.72 39.74
C ALA A 161 10.62 12.90 41.01
N GLN A 162 11.67 12.07 40.97
CA GLN A 162 12.14 11.31 42.14
C GLN A 162 13.28 11.99 42.92
N ALA A 163 13.78 13.16 42.49
CA ALA A 163 14.98 13.77 43.07
C ALA A 163 14.75 15.02 43.95
N GLU A 164 13.56 15.63 43.97
CA GLU A 164 13.28 16.80 44.83
C GLU A 164 12.46 16.47 46.10
N GLY A 165 12.63 15.23 46.59
CA GLY A 165 12.06 14.74 47.84
C GLY A 165 13.10 14.51 48.93
N GLY A 166 13.94 15.52 49.22
CA GLY A 166 14.65 15.59 50.49
C GLY A 166 16.18 15.70 50.42
N ALA A 167 16.69 16.86 50.82
CA ALA A 167 17.88 16.96 51.66
C ALA A 167 18.01 18.37 52.25
N GLY A 168 17.38 18.56 53.42
CA GLY A 168 17.94 19.43 54.44
C GLY A 168 18.93 18.62 55.29
N GLY A 169 20.22 18.91 55.15
CA GLY A 169 21.26 18.71 56.17
C GLY A 169 21.89 17.32 56.34
N GLY A 170 23.23 17.28 56.27
CA GLY A 170 24.04 16.33 57.04
C GLY A 170 25.05 15.50 56.27
N ALA A 171 26.32 15.85 56.41
CA ALA A 171 27.50 15.17 55.85
C ALA A 171 27.76 13.77 56.43
N GLY A 172 28.43 12.89 55.65
CA GLY A 172 29.29 11.84 56.23
C GLY A 172 29.44 10.51 55.45
N LYS A 173 30.57 10.37 54.76
CA LYS A 173 31.44 9.17 54.59
C LYS A 173 30.88 7.81 54.08
N ALA A 174 31.43 7.42 52.92
CA ALA A 174 32.23 6.22 52.61
C ALA A 174 31.89 4.83 53.20
N GLY A 175 31.86 3.81 52.31
CA GLY A 175 32.44 2.49 52.60
C GLY A 175 31.64 1.24 52.19
N SER A 176 32.07 0.60 51.10
CA SER A 176 32.37 -0.85 50.96
C SER A 176 31.47 -1.93 51.61
N ALA A 177 30.80 -2.69 50.72
CA ALA A 177 30.87 -4.15 50.54
C ALA A 177 30.23 -5.18 51.54
N VAL A 178 29.58 -6.16 50.88
CA VAL A 178 29.34 -7.60 51.20
C VAL A 178 28.26 -7.98 52.22
N GLY A 179 27.33 -8.83 51.76
CA GLY A 179 26.46 -9.66 52.61
C GLY A 179 25.44 -10.49 51.81
N SER A 180 25.81 -11.72 51.49
CA SER A 180 24.96 -12.78 50.93
C SER A 180 23.83 -13.23 51.87
N ALA A 181 22.65 -13.57 51.35
CA ALA A 181 22.06 -14.93 51.39
C ALA A 181 20.53 -14.92 51.20
N GLN A 182 20.09 -16.01 50.57
CA GLN A 182 18.73 -16.41 50.19
C GLN A 182 17.69 -16.41 51.32
N GLY A 183 16.44 -16.13 50.94
CA GLY A 183 15.22 -16.50 51.67
C GLY A 183 14.01 -16.40 50.76
N SER A 184 13.43 -17.56 50.41
CA SER A 184 12.26 -17.73 49.55
C SER A 184 10.97 -17.23 50.20
N GLY A 185 10.10 -16.60 49.41
CA GLY A 185 8.69 -16.39 49.73
C GLY A 185 7.95 -15.89 48.50
N ALA A 186 7.05 -16.71 47.95
CA ALA A 186 6.17 -16.34 46.87
C ALA A 186 5.17 -15.27 47.33
N ALA A 187 5.05 -14.19 46.55
CA ALA A 187 3.94 -13.24 46.60
C ALA A 187 3.74 -12.63 45.20
N GLU A 188 2.47 -12.44 44.87
CA GLU A 188 1.86 -12.12 43.58
C GLU A 188 2.32 -10.80 42.93
N PRO A 189 2.15 -10.65 41.60
CA PRO A 189 2.51 -9.43 40.89
C PRO A 189 1.45 -8.35 41.13
N LYS A 190 1.85 -7.22 41.71
CA LYS A 190 1.00 -6.04 41.86
C LYS A 190 1.57 -4.86 41.08
N GLU A 191 0.72 -4.33 40.19
CA GLU A 191 0.62 -2.94 39.69
C GLU A 191 1.85 -2.38 38.96
N ALA A 192 1.88 -2.30 37.61
CA ALA A 192 0.96 -1.57 36.73
C ALA A 192 0.65 -0.17 37.26
N ALA A 193 1.59 0.75 37.05
CA ALA A 193 1.44 2.16 37.38
C ALA A 193 0.44 2.81 36.42
N ALA A 194 -0.76 3.08 36.97
CA ALA A 194 -1.59 4.26 36.78
C ALA A 194 -1.91 4.70 35.33
N SER A 195 -2.84 3.99 34.71
CA SER A 195 -3.90 4.68 33.95
C SER A 195 -4.73 5.48 34.96
N SER A 196 -4.79 6.79 34.80
CA SER A 196 -5.77 7.62 35.50
C SER A 196 -7.16 7.03 35.29
N ALA A 197 -7.85 6.65 36.36
CA ALA A 197 -9.23 6.19 36.27
C ALA A 197 -10.09 7.30 35.65
N LEU A 198 -10.46 7.11 34.38
CA LEU A 198 -11.38 7.98 33.65
C LEU A 198 -12.80 7.81 34.24
N ALA A 199 -13.53 8.91 34.33
CA ALA A 199 -14.83 8.98 35.01
C ALA A 199 -15.94 8.20 34.28
N GLU A 200 -16.88 7.62 35.04
CA GLU A 200 -18.09 6.99 34.49
C GLU A 200 -18.92 8.01 33.67
N GLY A 201 -19.04 7.77 32.36
CA GLY A 201 -19.90 8.56 31.46
C GLY A 201 -19.22 9.11 30.21
N GLU A 202 -17.91 8.91 30.02
CA GLU A 202 -17.18 9.44 28.86
C GLU A 202 -17.39 8.58 27.61
N THR A 203 -17.74 9.20 26.48
CA THR A 203 -17.92 8.52 25.20
C THR A 203 -16.57 7.98 24.72
N VAL A 204 -16.49 6.68 24.45
CA VAL A 204 -15.27 6.01 23.97
C VAL A 204 -15.44 5.56 22.53
N ILE A 205 -14.51 5.91 21.67
CA ILE A 205 -14.41 5.38 20.30
C ILE A 205 -13.11 4.60 20.20
N VAL A 206 -13.18 3.40 19.62
CA VAL A 206 -11.98 2.58 19.37
C VAL A 206 -11.75 2.46 17.87
N GLY A 207 -10.59 1.98 17.46
CA GLY A 207 -10.35 1.79 16.04
C GLY A 207 -9.10 1.01 15.71
N VAL A 208 -8.89 0.81 14.41
CA VAL A 208 -7.69 0.19 13.87
C VAL A 208 -7.19 1.01 12.70
N SER A 209 -5.90 1.31 12.67
CA SER A 209 -5.23 1.86 11.49
C SER A 209 -4.31 0.83 10.83
N SER A 210 -4.23 0.78 9.50
CA SER A 210 -3.40 -0.23 8.79
C SER A 210 -3.02 0.19 7.37
N CYS A 211 -1.73 0.33 7.07
CA CYS A 211 -1.20 0.75 5.76
C CYS A 211 -0.16 -0.27 5.26
N PRO A 212 -0.04 -0.53 3.93
CA PRO A 212 0.90 -1.50 3.36
C PRO A 212 2.36 -1.38 3.81
N THR A 213 2.85 -0.15 3.99
CA THR A 213 4.22 0.09 4.48
C THR A 213 4.31 -0.09 5.98
N GLY A 214 3.22 0.12 6.72
CA GLY A 214 3.10 -0.10 8.15
C GLY A 214 4.11 0.71 8.97
N ILE A 215 4.49 1.89 8.48
CA ILE A 215 5.38 2.85 9.13
C ILE A 215 4.56 4.15 9.31
N ALA A 216 4.81 5.22 8.54
CA ALA A 216 4.28 6.54 8.85
C ALA A 216 2.75 6.63 8.83
N HIS A 217 2.10 6.28 7.72
CA HIS A 217 0.66 6.52 7.57
C HIS A 217 -0.22 5.76 8.57
N THR A 218 0.20 4.56 9.01
CA THR A 218 -0.53 3.80 10.04
C THR A 218 -0.54 4.56 11.36
N PHE A 219 0.61 5.05 11.82
CA PHE A 219 0.70 5.79 13.07
C PHE A 219 0.11 7.20 12.93
N MET A 220 0.29 7.87 11.79
CA MET A 220 -0.32 9.19 11.53
C MET A 220 -1.85 9.14 11.54
N ALA A 221 -2.46 8.09 10.98
CA ALA A 221 -3.91 7.94 11.02
C ALA A 221 -4.43 7.65 12.43
N ALA A 222 -3.69 6.86 13.22
CA ALA A 222 -4.02 6.62 14.63
C ALA A 222 -3.96 7.93 15.42
N GLU A 223 -2.83 8.64 15.32
CA GLU A 223 -2.57 9.90 16.02
C GLU A 223 -3.58 10.99 15.64
N ALA A 224 -3.91 11.13 14.34
CA ALA A 224 -4.89 12.11 13.88
C ALA A 224 -6.29 11.84 14.45
N LEU A 225 -6.72 10.58 14.52
CA LEU A 225 -8.01 10.18 15.09
C LEU A 225 -8.04 10.36 16.62
N GLU A 226 -6.95 10.01 17.30
CA GLU A 226 -6.82 10.21 18.75
C GLU A 226 -6.84 11.70 19.11
N GLN A 227 -6.14 12.53 18.33
CA GLN A 227 -6.16 13.98 18.49
C GLN A 227 -7.55 14.56 18.22
N ALA A 228 -8.20 14.16 17.13
CA ALA A 228 -9.57 14.60 16.81
C ALA A 228 -10.59 14.22 17.90
N GLY A 229 -10.36 13.12 18.62
CA GLY A 229 -11.11 12.73 19.81
C GLY A 229 -10.90 13.67 20.98
N LYS A 230 -9.64 13.98 21.29
CA LYS A 230 -9.28 14.95 22.35
C LYS A 230 -9.90 16.32 22.10
N ASP A 231 -9.85 16.80 20.86
CA ASP A 231 -10.45 18.09 20.46
C ASP A 231 -11.98 18.14 20.71
N ARG A 232 -12.62 16.96 20.77
CA ARG A 232 -14.07 16.78 21.01
C ARG A 232 -14.39 16.37 22.45
N GLY A 233 -13.39 16.30 23.32
CA GLY A 233 -13.57 15.87 24.71
C GLY A 233 -14.04 14.43 24.86
N ILE A 234 -13.65 13.54 23.95
CA ILE A 234 -13.96 12.11 24.00
C ILE A 234 -12.69 11.28 23.95
N THR A 235 -12.75 10.07 24.51
CA THR A 235 -11.64 9.13 24.45
C THR A 235 -11.67 8.40 23.09
N VAL A 236 -10.66 8.61 22.26
CA VAL A 236 -10.40 7.80 21.06
C VAL A 236 -9.13 6.98 21.28
N ALA A 237 -9.16 5.68 20.96
CA ALA A 237 -8.00 4.81 21.05
C ALA A 237 -7.86 3.94 19.77
N ILE A 238 -6.72 4.02 19.09
CA ILE A 238 -6.53 3.34 17.79
C ILE A 238 -5.40 2.30 17.87
N GLU A 239 -5.72 1.07 17.46
CA GLU A 239 -4.73 0.00 17.28
C GLU A 239 -3.96 0.20 15.96
N GLY A 240 -2.65 0.45 16.05
CA GLY A 240 -1.78 0.52 14.87
C GLY A 240 -1.35 -0.86 14.37
N GLN A 241 -1.93 -1.34 13.27
CA GLN A 241 -1.57 -2.62 12.64
C GLN A 241 -0.51 -2.44 11.54
N GLY A 242 0.68 -2.01 11.94
CA GLY A 242 1.82 -1.78 11.05
C GLY A 242 2.69 -3.02 10.76
N SER A 243 3.89 -2.78 10.23
CA SER A 243 4.89 -3.81 9.94
C SER A 243 5.72 -4.23 11.18
N GLY A 244 5.55 -3.52 12.29
CA GLY A 244 6.15 -3.81 13.59
C GLY A 244 5.25 -4.65 14.50
N LYS A 245 5.58 -4.66 15.80
CA LYS A 245 4.75 -5.29 16.83
C LYS A 245 3.40 -4.58 16.90
N ILE A 246 2.31 -5.34 16.97
CA ILE A 246 0.95 -4.81 17.14
C ILE A 246 0.69 -4.71 18.65
N ASP A 247 0.48 -3.50 19.14
CA ASP A 247 0.03 -3.26 20.51
C ASP A 247 -1.50 -3.25 20.51
N ALA A 248 -2.07 -4.43 20.80
CA ALA A 248 -3.51 -4.65 20.69
C ALA A 248 -4.29 -3.87 21.75
N LEU A 249 -5.47 -3.35 21.37
CA LEU A 249 -6.38 -2.67 22.30
C LEU A 249 -6.90 -3.63 23.38
N ASP A 250 -7.07 -3.12 24.59
CA ASP A 250 -7.65 -3.84 25.72
C ASP A 250 -9.09 -4.31 25.39
N PRO A 251 -9.42 -5.61 25.53
CA PRO A 251 -10.77 -6.12 25.33
C PRO A 251 -11.86 -5.39 26.12
N GLU A 252 -11.59 -4.93 27.34
CA GLU A 252 -12.56 -4.19 28.16
C GLU A 252 -12.79 -2.78 27.62
N LEU A 253 -11.77 -2.16 27.00
CA LEU A 253 -11.91 -0.89 26.30
C LEU A 253 -12.77 -1.06 25.04
N ILE A 254 -12.53 -2.12 24.27
CA ILE A 254 -13.35 -2.45 23.09
C ILE A 254 -14.80 -2.64 23.52
N LYS A 255 -15.07 -3.41 24.57
CA LYS A 255 -16.43 -3.68 25.05
C LYS A 255 -17.19 -2.40 25.41
N ARG A 256 -16.54 -1.44 26.08
CA ARG A 256 -17.11 -0.15 26.48
C ARG A 256 -17.28 0.87 25.35
N ALA A 257 -16.60 0.67 24.22
CA ALA A 257 -16.66 1.62 23.11
C ALA A 257 -18.06 1.77 22.49
N SER A 258 -18.45 3.02 22.22
CA SER A 258 -19.72 3.41 21.61
C SER A 258 -19.74 3.22 20.10
N ALA A 259 -18.58 3.37 19.43
CA ALA A 259 -18.40 3.18 18.00
C ALA A 259 -16.97 2.70 17.66
N VAL A 260 -16.75 2.27 16.43
CA VAL A 260 -15.43 1.88 15.90
C VAL A 260 -15.07 2.57 14.59
N ILE A 261 -13.82 3.02 14.46
CA ILE A 261 -13.26 3.58 13.22
C ILE A 261 -12.20 2.62 12.66
N PHE A 262 -12.40 2.14 11.44
CA PHE A 262 -11.37 1.40 10.71
C PHE A 262 -10.76 2.30 9.64
N ALA A 263 -9.49 2.64 9.80
CA ALA A 263 -8.71 3.48 8.90
C ALA A 263 -7.67 2.62 8.19
N HIS A 264 -8.02 1.95 7.10
CA HIS A 264 -7.21 0.87 6.58
C HIS A 264 -7.11 0.78 5.04
N ASP A 265 -5.89 0.52 4.58
CA ASP A 265 -5.55 0.19 3.19
C ASP A 265 -5.13 -1.29 3.06
N LEU A 266 -4.93 -1.98 4.20
CA LEU A 266 -4.82 -3.43 4.32
C LEU A 266 -5.93 -3.95 5.23
N PRO A 267 -6.45 -5.18 5.05
CA PRO A 267 -7.56 -5.67 5.87
C PRO A 267 -7.21 -5.74 7.37
N VAL A 268 -8.10 -5.19 8.20
CA VAL A 268 -8.00 -5.20 9.68
C VAL A 268 -7.99 -6.64 10.22
N LYS A 269 -6.98 -6.97 11.02
CA LYS A 269 -6.90 -8.23 11.78
C LYS A 269 -7.75 -8.13 13.05
N GLY A 270 -8.42 -9.21 13.47
CA GLY A 270 -9.19 -9.20 14.71
C GLY A 270 -10.49 -8.38 14.66
N ARG A 271 -11.07 -8.20 13.47
CA ARG A 271 -12.24 -7.33 13.25
C ARG A 271 -13.48 -7.82 14.03
N GLU A 272 -13.59 -9.12 14.23
CA GLU A 272 -14.64 -9.79 14.98
C GLU A 272 -14.76 -9.32 16.44
N ARG A 273 -13.66 -8.85 17.06
CA ARG A 273 -13.66 -8.31 18.43
C ARG A 273 -14.53 -7.06 18.57
N PHE A 274 -14.83 -6.38 17.47
CA PHE A 274 -15.62 -5.15 17.42
C PHE A 274 -17.08 -5.40 17.00
N ALA A 275 -17.52 -6.66 16.90
CA ALA A 275 -18.85 -7.07 16.48
C ALA A 275 -19.99 -6.28 17.16
N GLY A 276 -21.00 -5.91 16.37
CA GLY A 276 -22.21 -5.21 16.81
C GLY A 276 -22.09 -3.70 17.00
N LYS A 277 -20.86 -3.15 17.00
CA LYS A 277 -20.62 -1.70 17.18
C LYS A 277 -20.86 -0.94 15.87
N PRO A 278 -21.43 0.28 15.91
CA PRO A 278 -21.46 1.18 14.75
C PRO A 278 -20.05 1.40 14.20
N VAL A 279 -19.89 1.35 12.89
CA VAL A 279 -18.58 1.37 12.23
C VAL A 279 -18.47 2.46 11.16
N ILE A 280 -17.38 3.22 11.22
CA ILE A 280 -16.90 4.07 10.13
C ILE A 280 -15.69 3.38 9.50
N ASP A 281 -15.79 3.03 8.22
CA ASP A 281 -14.76 2.27 7.50
C ASP A 281 -14.23 3.08 6.31
N VAL A 282 -12.95 3.46 6.38
CA VAL A 282 -12.30 4.38 5.45
C VAL A 282 -10.84 4.01 5.20
N GLY A 283 -10.24 4.56 4.14
CA GLY A 283 -8.80 4.43 3.87
C GLY A 283 -7.95 5.25 4.84
N VAL A 284 -6.68 4.85 5.01
CA VAL A 284 -5.74 5.48 5.96
C VAL A 284 -5.57 6.97 5.67
N LYS A 285 -5.53 7.34 4.38
CA LYS A 285 -5.38 8.74 3.95
C LYS A 285 -6.54 9.64 4.41
N ALA A 286 -7.75 9.11 4.48
CA ALA A 286 -8.90 9.88 4.96
C ALA A 286 -8.77 10.17 6.46
N ALA A 287 -8.31 9.19 7.24
CA ALA A 287 -8.03 9.39 8.66
C ALA A 287 -6.90 10.39 8.91
N VAL A 288 -5.86 10.41 8.07
CA VAL A 288 -4.78 11.41 8.18
C VAL A 288 -5.28 12.83 7.87
N ASN A 289 -6.12 12.99 6.85
CA ASN A 289 -6.49 14.30 6.33
C ASN A 289 -7.76 14.90 6.94
N ASP A 290 -8.66 14.06 7.45
CA ASP A 290 -10.02 14.46 7.86
C ASP A 290 -10.50 13.67 9.10
N ALA A 291 -9.59 13.44 10.05
CA ALA A 291 -9.89 12.73 11.30
C ALA A 291 -11.09 13.34 12.03
N GLY A 292 -11.18 14.67 12.08
CA GLY A 292 -12.28 15.39 12.73
C GLY A 292 -13.65 14.96 12.23
N SER A 293 -13.88 15.03 10.91
CA SER A 293 -15.16 14.60 10.32
C SER A 293 -15.45 13.12 10.58
N LEU A 294 -14.43 12.28 10.61
CA LEU A 294 -14.59 10.84 10.86
C LEU A 294 -15.00 10.56 12.30
N VAL A 295 -14.44 11.29 13.27
CA VAL A 295 -14.87 11.22 14.67
C VAL A 295 -16.30 11.76 14.82
N ASP A 296 -16.66 12.86 14.15
CA ASP A 296 -18.04 13.39 14.16
C ASP A 296 -19.05 12.38 13.58
N LYS A 297 -18.69 11.71 12.48
CA LYS A 297 -19.51 10.65 11.88
C LYS A 297 -19.65 9.46 12.80
N ALA A 298 -18.57 9.08 13.49
CA ALA A 298 -18.59 7.98 14.44
C ALA A 298 -19.48 8.31 15.65
N LEU A 299 -19.45 9.55 16.15
CA LEU A 299 -20.35 10.04 17.19
C LEU A 299 -21.81 10.04 16.73
N ALA A 300 -22.10 10.57 15.55
CA ALA A 300 -23.45 10.57 14.99
C ALA A 300 -24.00 9.14 14.78
N ALA A 301 -23.12 8.18 14.47
CA ALA A 301 -23.48 6.78 14.28
C ALA A 301 -23.79 6.03 15.60
N VAL A 302 -23.44 6.58 16.78
CA VAL A 302 -23.75 5.94 18.08
C VAL A 302 -25.26 5.83 18.28
N ASP A 303 -25.99 6.90 17.98
CA ASP A 303 -27.44 7.03 18.24
C ASP A 303 -28.30 6.71 17.01
N ASP A 304 -27.70 6.43 15.85
CA ASP A 304 -28.42 6.11 14.61
C ASP A 304 -28.77 4.60 14.52
N PRO A 305 -30.06 4.23 14.54
CA PRO A 305 -30.48 2.84 14.37
C PRO A 305 -30.16 2.25 12.98
N GLY A 306 -29.95 3.11 11.98
CA GLY A 306 -29.61 2.75 10.60
C GLY A 306 -28.11 2.71 10.30
N ALA A 307 -27.25 3.03 11.28
CA ALA A 307 -25.80 3.04 11.07
C ALA A 307 -25.27 1.65 10.72
N ALA A 308 -24.30 1.61 9.80
CA ALA A 308 -23.57 0.38 9.50
C ALA A 308 -22.88 -0.14 10.77
N ARG A 309 -23.00 -1.44 11.05
CA ARG A 309 -22.41 -2.08 12.23
C ARG A 309 -21.43 -3.16 11.82
N VAL A 310 -20.44 -3.43 12.68
CA VAL A 310 -19.55 -4.57 12.48
C VAL A 310 -20.39 -5.85 12.55
N PRO A 311 -20.36 -6.72 11.52
CA PRO A 311 -21.15 -7.95 11.53
C PRO A 311 -20.82 -8.80 12.77
N ALA A 312 -21.84 -9.17 13.55
CA ALA A 312 -21.67 -10.20 14.56
C ALA A 312 -21.50 -11.53 13.84
N GLY A 313 -20.38 -12.22 14.07
CA GLY A 313 -20.23 -13.60 13.65
C GLY A 313 -21.36 -14.41 14.25
N GLY A 314 -22.36 -14.78 13.43
CA GLY A 314 -23.50 -15.56 13.85
C GLY A 314 -23.06 -16.98 14.14
N GLY A 315 -22.98 -17.33 15.42
CA GLY A 315 -22.90 -18.71 15.87
C GLY A 315 -24.28 -19.37 15.78
N SER A 316 -24.41 -20.33 14.87
CA SER A 316 -25.32 -21.47 15.06
C SER A 316 -24.64 -22.72 14.50
N ALA A 317 -24.15 -23.55 15.42
CA ALA A 317 -23.85 -24.97 15.33
C ALA A 317 -23.25 -25.50 14.01
N GLU A 318 -21.93 -25.60 13.95
CA GLU A 318 -21.20 -26.84 13.64
C GLU A 318 -19.71 -26.66 14.03
N GLU A 319 -19.35 -27.19 15.21
CA GLU A 319 -17.97 -27.29 15.69
C GLU A 319 -17.18 -28.29 14.81
N SER A 320 -16.67 -27.83 13.67
CA SER A 320 -15.53 -28.50 12.99
C SER A 320 -14.79 -27.68 11.92
N GLU A 321 -15.08 -26.39 11.67
CA GLU A 321 -14.47 -25.66 10.54
C GLU A 321 -13.76 -24.31 10.86
N GLU A 322 -13.77 -23.79 12.09
CA GLU A 322 -13.19 -22.45 12.38
C GLU A 322 -11.67 -22.35 12.19
N GLY A 323 -10.94 -23.45 12.35
CA GLY A 323 -9.52 -23.48 12.03
C GLY A 323 -9.25 -23.29 10.54
N SER A 324 -10.17 -23.76 9.67
CA SER A 324 -9.96 -23.82 8.22
C SER A 324 -10.24 -22.49 7.52
N GLU A 325 -11.27 -21.76 7.95
CA GLU A 325 -11.64 -20.48 7.36
C GLU A 325 -10.58 -19.40 7.53
N HIS A 326 -9.92 -19.32 8.69
CA HIS A 326 -8.94 -18.26 8.96
C HIS A 326 -7.65 -18.44 8.14
N TRP A 327 -7.15 -19.67 7.98
CA TRP A 327 -5.96 -19.91 7.14
C TRP A 327 -6.29 -19.82 5.65
N ALA A 328 -7.47 -20.29 5.22
CA ALA A 328 -7.89 -20.22 3.83
C ALA A 328 -8.06 -18.77 3.37
N ARG A 329 -8.74 -17.93 4.18
CA ARG A 329 -8.88 -16.49 3.90
C ARG A 329 -7.53 -15.77 3.92
N ARG A 330 -6.62 -16.14 4.84
CA ARG A 330 -5.26 -15.59 4.86
C ARG A 330 -4.48 -15.96 3.60
N LEU A 331 -4.50 -17.23 3.22
CA LEU A 331 -3.83 -17.70 2.01
C LEU A 331 -4.40 -17.02 0.76
N GLN A 332 -5.73 -16.98 0.61
CA GLN A 332 -6.41 -16.30 -0.49
C GLN A 332 -5.97 -14.84 -0.57
N ARG A 333 -5.95 -14.11 0.55
CA ARG A 333 -5.51 -12.72 0.61
C ARG A 333 -4.05 -12.58 0.14
N SER A 334 -3.15 -13.43 0.62
CA SER A 334 -1.73 -13.40 0.23
C SER A 334 -1.53 -13.74 -1.25
N VAL A 335 -2.30 -14.69 -1.79
CA VAL A 335 -2.32 -15.00 -3.23
C VAL A 335 -2.78 -13.77 -4.02
N MET A 336 -3.87 -13.13 -3.61
CA MET A 336 -4.37 -11.91 -4.25
C MET A 336 -3.37 -10.75 -4.16
N THR A 337 -2.64 -10.62 -3.03
CA THR A 337 -1.53 -9.67 -2.90
C THR A 337 -0.47 -9.95 -3.96
N GLY A 338 -0.03 -11.20 -4.11
CA GLY A 338 0.87 -11.64 -5.16
C GLY A 338 0.44 -11.20 -6.55
N VAL A 339 -0.81 -11.51 -6.91
CA VAL A 339 -1.40 -11.16 -8.21
C VAL A 339 -1.38 -9.65 -8.42
N SER A 340 -1.85 -8.88 -7.44
CA SER A 340 -1.95 -7.42 -7.55
C SER A 340 -0.59 -6.75 -7.76
N TYR A 341 0.45 -7.20 -7.05
CA TYR A 341 1.80 -6.64 -7.24
C TYR A 341 2.54 -7.19 -8.46
N MET A 342 2.06 -8.29 -9.06
CA MET A 342 2.55 -8.80 -10.35
C MET A 342 2.03 -7.96 -11.53
N ILE A 343 0.80 -7.42 -11.44
CA ILE A 343 0.13 -6.69 -12.55
C ILE A 343 1.02 -5.61 -13.20
N PRO A 344 1.71 -4.72 -12.45
CA PRO A 344 2.54 -3.68 -13.06
C PRO A 344 3.65 -4.23 -13.97
N PHE A 345 4.23 -5.39 -13.65
CA PHE A 345 5.25 -6.04 -14.48
C PHE A 345 4.67 -6.52 -15.81
N VAL A 346 3.46 -7.09 -15.78
CA VAL A 346 2.80 -7.55 -17.00
C VAL A 346 2.41 -6.36 -17.88
N ALA A 347 1.88 -5.29 -17.27
CA ALA A 347 1.47 -4.08 -17.98
C ALA A 347 2.67 -3.39 -18.65
N ALA A 348 3.75 -3.17 -17.90
CA ALA A 348 4.98 -2.59 -18.45
C ALA A 348 5.60 -3.52 -19.50
N GLY A 349 5.71 -4.81 -19.20
CA GLY A 349 6.34 -5.82 -20.05
C GLY A 349 5.62 -6.02 -21.39
N GLY A 350 4.34 -6.38 -21.33
CA GLY A 350 3.54 -6.65 -22.53
C GLY A 350 3.38 -5.43 -23.44
N LEU A 351 3.22 -4.24 -22.88
CA LEU A 351 3.11 -3.00 -23.68
C LEU A 351 4.44 -2.65 -24.37
N LEU A 352 5.57 -2.76 -23.65
CA LEU A 352 6.89 -2.53 -24.23
C LEU A 352 7.23 -3.56 -25.32
N ILE A 353 6.89 -4.84 -25.12
CA ILE A 353 7.01 -5.87 -26.18
C ILE A 353 6.20 -5.49 -27.42
N ALA A 354 4.95 -5.06 -27.22
CA ALA A 354 4.08 -4.69 -28.33
C ALA A 354 4.57 -3.43 -29.07
N LEU A 355 5.07 -2.42 -28.35
CA LEU A 355 5.74 -1.26 -28.96
C LEU A 355 7.04 -1.66 -29.67
N GLY A 356 7.75 -2.64 -29.12
CA GLY A 356 8.93 -3.24 -29.74
C GLY A 356 8.60 -3.80 -31.12
N PHE A 357 7.55 -4.62 -31.21
CA PHE A 357 7.07 -5.15 -32.49
C PHE A 357 6.55 -4.08 -33.45
N LEU A 358 5.85 -3.05 -32.93
CA LEU A 358 5.34 -1.95 -33.75
C LEU A 358 6.48 -1.18 -34.45
N LEU A 359 7.60 -0.97 -33.75
CA LEU A 359 8.73 -0.18 -34.26
C LEU A 359 9.77 -1.02 -35.02
N GLY A 360 10.09 -2.21 -34.50
CA GLY A 360 11.16 -3.06 -35.01
C GLY A 360 10.72 -4.17 -35.97
N GLY A 361 9.41 -4.46 -36.04
CA GLY A 361 8.88 -5.63 -36.74
C GLY A 361 8.93 -6.89 -35.89
N TYR A 362 8.30 -7.98 -36.36
CA TYR A 362 8.22 -9.24 -35.60
C TYR A 362 9.54 -10.00 -35.56
N ASP A 363 10.40 -9.82 -36.55
CA ASP A 363 11.63 -10.57 -36.70
C ASP A 363 12.65 -10.27 -35.59
N ILE A 364 12.48 -9.15 -34.87
CA ILE A 364 13.31 -8.79 -33.71
C ILE A 364 13.30 -9.88 -32.62
N ALA A 365 12.21 -10.65 -32.52
CA ALA A 365 12.08 -11.75 -31.57
C ALA A 365 12.70 -13.06 -32.06
N LEU A 366 13.09 -13.15 -33.33
CA LEU A 366 13.61 -14.36 -33.94
C LEU A 366 15.13 -14.43 -33.79
N THR A 367 15.64 -15.65 -33.73
CA THR A 367 17.08 -15.94 -33.81
C THR A 367 17.37 -16.47 -35.21
N PRO A 368 18.17 -15.76 -36.03
CA PRO A 368 18.53 -16.21 -37.37
C PRO A 368 19.23 -17.59 -37.35
N GLU A 369 19.10 -18.37 -38.44
CA GLU A 369 19.74 -19.69 -38.52
C GLU A 369 21.26 -19.57 -38.36
N GLY A 370 21.81 -20.30 -37.38
CA GLY A 370 23.25 -20.28 -37.06
C GLY A 370 23.69 -19.17 -36.10
N ALA A 371 22.77 -18.34 -35.59
CA ALA A 371 23.06 -17.32 -34.57
C ALA A 371 22.73 -17.78 -33.15
N ASP A 372 23.48 -17.28 -32.17
CA ASP A 372 23.26 -17.55 -30.72
C ASP A 372 22.36 -16.52 -30.03
N LYS A 373 22.03 -15.42 -30.73
CA LYS A 373 21.27 -14.28 -30.21
C LYS A 373 20.11 -13.95 -31.14
N SER A 374 18.99 -13.53 -30.55
CA SER A 374 17.90 -12.92 -31.31
C SER A 374 18.35 -11.63 -32.00
N VAL A 375 17.63 -11.22 -33.04
CA VAL A 375 17.88 -9.95 -33.74
C VAL A 375 17.85 -8.78 -32.75
N ALA A 376 16.91 -8.75 -31.79
CA ALA A 376 16.85 -7.70 -30.78
C ALA A 376 18.10 -7.67 -29.89
N GLU A 377 18.59 -8.83 -29.45
CA GLU A 377 19.80 -8.95 -28.62
C GLU A 377 21.06 -8.53 -29.39
N ALA A 378 21.18 -8.94 -30.66
CA ALA A 378 22.27 -8.49 -31.52
C ALA A 378 22.23 -6.96 -31.70
N VAL A 379 21.05 -6.41 -32.00
CA VAL A 379 20.87 -4.97 -32.18
C VAL A 379 21.22 -4.18 -30.91
N ALA A 380 20.74 -4.62 -29.75
CA ALA A 380 20.98 -3.90 -28.50
C ALA A 380 22.41 -4.04 -27.97
N HIS A 381 23.12 -5.12 -28.35
CA HIS A 381 24.49 -5.35 -27.93
C HIS A 381 25.51 -4.66 -28.84
N ASP A 382 25.26 -4.66 -30.16
CA ASP A 382 26.26 -4.24 -31.15
C ASP A 382 26.05 -2.79 -31.63
N TYR A 383 24.92 -2.17 -31.30
CA TYR A 383 24.58 -0.80 -31.71
C TYR A 383 24.18 0.07 -30.52
N THR A 384 24.24 1.39 -30.73
CA THR A 384 23.82 2.39 -29.73
C THR A 384 23.07 3.53 -30.41
N LEU A 385 22.49 4.46 -29.63
CA LEU A 385 21.85 5.67 -30.19
C LEU A 385 22.80 6.53 -31.04
N TRP A 386 24.10 6.40 -30.84
CA TRP A 386 25.14 7.15 -31.56
C TRP A 386 25.74 6.37 -32.74
N GLY A 387 25.35 5.10 -32.89
CA GLY A 387 25.78 4.21 -33.96
C GLY A 387 24.64 3.26 -34.30
N LEU A 388 23.68 3.74 -35.09
CA LEU A 388 22.44 3.03 -35.39
C LEU A 388 22.66 1.83 -36.31
N PRO A 389 21.82 0.78 -36.21
CA PRO A 389 21.93 -0.39 -37.06
C PRO A 389 21.66 -0.06 -38.52
N GLY A 390 22.51 -0.60 -39.40
CA GLY A 390 22.26 -0.64 -40.84
C GLY A 390 21.36 -1.82 -41.18
N SER A 391 21.74 -2.62 -42.18
CA SER A 391 21.12 -3.92 -42.42
C SER A 391 21.63 -4.93 -41.38
N VAL A 392 20.73 -5.44 -40.55
CA VAL A 392 21.00 -6.53 -39.60
C VAL A 392 20.40 -7.82 -40.16
N GLU A 393 21.16 -8.91 -40.12
CA GLU A 393 20.70 -10.21 -40.62
C GLU A 393 19.44 -10.67 -39.86
N GLY A 394 18.42 -11.08 -40.61
CA GLY A 394 17.12 -11.44 -40.06
C GLY A 394 16.20 -10.27 -39.68
N ALA A 395 16.66 -9.02 -39.73
CA ALA A 395 15.80 -7.86 -39.50
C ALA A 395 15.20 -7.33 -40.80
N ALA A 396 13.87 -7.17 -40.86
CA ALA A 396 13.22 -6.46 -41.97
C ALA A 396 13.44 -4.93 -41.93
N GLY A 397 13.75 -4.38 -40.74
CA GLY A 397 13.97 -2.95 -40.51
C GLY A 397 15.44 -2.55 -40.45
N SER A 398 15.69 -1.25 -40.29
CA SER A 398 17.02 -0.67 -40.01
C SER A 398 16.89 0.66 -39.27
N GLY A 399 18.03 1.22 -38.84
CA GLY A 399 18.11 2.56 -38.25
C GLY A 399 17.48 2.68 -36.86
N LEU A 400 16.96 3.86 -36.56
CA LEU A 400 16.46 4.20 -35.22
C LEU A 400 15.25 3.35 -34.80
N THR A 401 14.36 3.02 -35.73
CA THR A 401 13.14 2.26 -35.43
C THR A 401 13.46 0.81 -35.07
N LEU A 402 14.41 0.18 -35.78
CA LEU A 402 14.92 -1.15 -35.42
C LEU A 402 15.60 -1.13 -34.06
N TYR A 403 16.41 -0.11 -33.77
CA TYR A 403 17.08 0.03 -32.48
C TYR A 403 16.09 0.21 -31.32
N LEU A 404 15.18 1.19 -31.42
CA LEU A 404 14.17 1.44 -30.38
C LEU A 404 13.23 0.24 -30.23
N GLY A 405 12.82 -0.38 -31.33
CA GLY A 405 12.00 -1.58 -31.32
C GLY A 405 12.67 -2.73 -30.57
N SER A 406 13.95 -2.99 -30.86
CA SER A 406 14.75 -4.01 -30.19
C SER A 406 14.92 -3.73 -28.69
N VAL A 407 15.26 -2.48 -28.33
CA VAL A 407 15.42 -2.09 -26.92
C VAL A 407 14.10 -2.21 -26.15
N PHE A 408 12.99 -1.72 -26.70
CA PHE A 408 11.68 -1.85 -26.05
C PHE A 408 11.26 -3.30 -25.89
N PHE A 409 11.52 -4.13 -26.91
CA PHE A 409 11.26 -5.55 -26.84
C PHE A 409 12.04 -6.22 -25.71
N LEU A 410 13.35 -5.96 -25.59
CA LEU A 410 14.19 -6.54 -24.52
C LEU A 410 13.83 -6.02 -23.13
N LEU A 411 13.53 -4.73 -22.98
CA LEU A 411 13.03 -4.17 -21.72
C LEU A 411 11.70 -4.83 -21.32
N GLY A 412 10.83 -5.03 -22.29
CA GLY A 412 9.56 -5.70 -22.07
C GLY A 412 9.73 -7.17 -21.68
N GLN A 413 10.64 -7.90 -22.33
CA GLN A 413 11.02 -9.26 -21.92
C GLN A 413 11.60 -9.30 -20.50
N ALA A 414 12.49 -8.37 -20.16
CA ALA A 414 13.05 -8.28 -18.81
C ALA A 414 11.95 -8.10 -17.75
N ALA A 415 10.98 -7.21 -18.00
CA ALA A 415 9.83 -7.04 -17.11
C ALA A 415 8.95 -8.31 -17.03
N MET A 416 8.69 -8.99 -18.16
CA MET A 416 7.94 -10.25 -18.19
C MET A 416 8.66 -11.38 -17.43
N ASN A 417 9.99 -11.42 -17.44
CA ASN A 417 10.77 -12.41 -16.69
C ASN A 417 10.62 -12.25 -15.16
N PHE A 418 10.27 -11.06 -14.69
CA PHE A 418 9.94 -10.82 -13.27
C PHE A 418 8.51 -11.17 -12.90
N LEU A 419 7.65 -11.59 -13.83
CA LEU A 419 6.24 -11.91 -13.57
C LEU A 419 6.10 -12.99 -12.48
N VAL A 420 6.72 -14.16 -12.68
CA VAL A 420 6.65 -15.27 -11.73
C VAL A 420 7.43 -14.99 -10.44
N PRO A 421 8.66 -14.41 -10.47
CA PRO A 421 9.35 -13.92 -9.28
C PRO A 421 8.55 -12.93 -8.43
N ALA A 422 7.94 -11.92 -9.05
CA ALA A 422 7.14 -10.92 -8.35
C ALA A 422 5.92 -11.55 -7.70
N LEU A 423 5.18 -12.38 -8.43
CA LEU A 423 4.06 -13.15 -7.88
C LEU A 423 4.49 -13.91 -6.62
N ALA A 424 5.51 -14.76 -6.72
CA ALA A 424 5.98 -15.60 -5.62
C ALA A 424 6.48 -14.76 -4.42
N GLY A 425 7.24 -13.70 -4.70
CA GLY A 425 7.75 -12.75 -3.71
C GLY A 425 6.64 -12.06 -2.93
N TYR A 426 5.62 -11.56 -3.62
CA TYR A 426 4.51 -10.85 -2.98
C TYR A 426 3.48 -11.77 -2.32
N ILE A 427 3.39 -13.04 -2.73
CA ILE A 427 2.69 -14.08 -1.97
C ILE A 427 3.41 -14.31 -0.63
N ALA A 428 4.72 -14.54 -0.69
CA ALA A 428 5.53 -14.78 0.50
C ALA A 428 5.48 -13.56 1.44
N PHE A 429 5.52 -12.35 0.88
CA PHE A 429 5.28 -11.10 1.61
C PHE A 429 3.90 -11.05 2.27
N GLY A 430 2.85 -11.42 1.54
CA GLY A 430 1.49 -11.46 2.10
C GLY A 430 1.34 -12.44 3.27
N LEU A 431 2.19 -13.47 3.35
CA LEU A 431 2.18 -14.49 4.41
C LEU A 431 3.11 -14.13 5.59
N ALA A 432 4.33 -13.67 5.31
CA ALA A 432 5.42 -13.50 6.29
C ALA A 432 5.90 -12.05 6.48
N GLY A 433 5.35 -11.08 5.74
CA GLY A 433 5.85 -9.71 5.71
C GLY A 433 7.18 -9.57 4.95
N ARG A 434 7.90 -8.47 5.20
CA ARG A 434 9.14 -8.13 4.48
C ARG A 434 10.21 -9.23 4.44
N PRO A 435 10.43 -10.03 5.51
CA PRO A 435 11.42 -11.11 5.48
C PRO A 435 11.13 -12.20 4.42
N GLY A 436 9.87 -12.35 3.99
CA GLY A 436 9.46 -13.30 2.97
C GLY A 436 9.76 -12.86 1.53
N ILE A 437 10.06 -11.59 1.29
CA ILE A 437 10.21 -11.03 -0.07
C ILE A 437 11.35 -11.73 -0.82
N ALA A 438 12.58 -11.63 -0.31
CA ALA A 438 13.76 -12.19 -0.97
C ALA A 438 13.65 -13.70 -1.26
N PRO A 439 13.31 -14.57 -0.29
CA PRO A 439 13.15 -16.00 -0.57
C PRO A 439 11.98 -16.28 -1.53
N GLY A 440 10.88 -15.54 -1.45
CA GLY A 440 9.77 -15.69 -2.39
C GLY A 440 10.15 -15.34 -3.83
N PHE A 441 10.86 -14.23 -4.05
CA PHE A 441 11.41 -13.87 -5.36
C PHE A 441 12.37 -14.95 -5.89
N ALA A 442 13.25 -15.47 -5.03
CA ALA A 442 14.13 -16.56 -5.38
C ALA A 442 13.33 -17.82 -5.79
N MET A 443 12.26 -18.18 -5.08
CA MET A 443 11.43 -19.33 -5.43
C MET A 443 10.71 -19.15 -6.76
N GLY A 444 10.23 -17.94 -7.07
CA GLY A 444 9.65 -17.67 -8.38
C GLY A 444 10.67 -17.73 -9.52
N ALA A 445 11.91 -17.28 -9.28
CA ALA A 445 13.00 -17.42 -10.25
C ALA A 445 13.38 -18.90 -10.47
N ILE A 446 13.44 -19.68 -9.39
CA ILE A 446 13.65 -21.13 -9.47
C ILE A 446 12.50 -21.81 -10.21
N ALA A 447 11.25 -21.40 -9.97
CA ALA A 447 10.10 -21.96 -10.65
C ALA A 447 10.18 -21.83 -12.17
N VAL A 448 10.67 -20.68 -12.66
CA VAL A 448 10.95 -20.45 -14.07
C VAL A 448 12.11 -21.33 -14.53
N SER A 449 13.23 -21.38 -13.80
CA SER A 449 14.43 -22.14 -14.21
C SER A 449 14.20 -23.65 -14.30
N VAL A 450 13.35 -24.22 -13.44
CA VAL A 450 13.01 -25.66 -13.46
C VAL A 450 11.88 -25.99 -14.43
N GLY A 451 11.32 -25.01 -15.15
CA GLY A 451 10.23 -25.21 -16.11
C GLY A 451 8.84 -25.40 -15.50
N SER A 452 8.69 -25.19 -14.19
CA SER A 452 7.38 -25.25 -13.50
C SER A 452 6.53 -23.99 -13.67
N GLY A 453 7.13 -22.90 -14.16
CA GLY A 453 6.47 -21.66 -14.53
C GLY A 453 5.62 -21.07 -13.41
N PHE A 454 4.43 -20.59 -13.76
CA PHE A 454 3.50 -19.95 -12.84
C PHE A 454 3.09 -20.84 -11.65
N ILE A 455 2.82 -22.12 -11.89
CA ILE A 455 2.38 -23.06 -10.84
C ILE A 455 3.48 -23.25 -9.81
N GLY A 456 4.73 -23.39 -10.27
CA GLY A 456 5.87 -23.43 -9.38
C GLY A 456 6.08 -22.13 -8.61
N GLY A 457 5.80 -20.96 -9.22
CA GLY A 457 5.88 -19.68 -8.55
C GLY A 457 4.83 -19.52 -7.45
N LEU A 458 3.59 -19.95 -7.71
CA LEU A 458 2.50 -19.98 -6.73
C LEU A 458 2.86 -20.89 -5.55
N ILE A 459 3.23 -22.15 -5.82
CA ILE A 459 3.58 -23.13 -4.78
C ILE A 459 4.83 -22.69 -4.04
N GLY A 460 5.88 -22.28 -4.76
CA GLY A 460 7.14 -21.82 -4.18
C GLY A 460 6.97 -20.58 -3.32
N GLY A 461 6.17 -19.61 -3.75
CA GLY A 461 5.84 -18.41 -2.96
C GLY A 461 5.05 -18.74 -1.69
N ILE A 462 4.09 -19.67 -1.76
CA ILE A 462 3.33 -20.15 -0.60
C ILE A 462 4.25 -20.87 0.39
N LEU A 463 5.09 -21.80 -0.09
CA LEU A 463 6.04 -22.53 0.75
C LEU A 463 7.06 -21.59 1.41
N ALA A 464 7.62 -20.65 0.64
CA ALA A 464 8.51 -19.62 1.17
C ALA A 464 7.82 -18.75 2.22
N GLY A 465 6.59 -18.33 1.96
CA GLY A 465 5.80 -17.54 2.90
C GLY A 465 5.53 -18.27 4.22
N TYR A 466 5.08 -19.52 4.16
CA TYR A 466 4.84 -20.29 5.39
C TYR A 466 6.11 -20.60 6.16
N PHE A 467 7.19 -20.97 5.48
CA PHE A 467 8.45 -21.28 6.14
C PHE A 467 9.10 -20.02 6.75
N ALA A 468 9.07 -18.89 6.05
CA ALA A 468 9.52 -17.60 6.57
C ALA A 468 8.68 -17.13 7.76
N ALA A 469 7.36 -17.30 7.70
CA ALA A 469 6.46 -16.98 8.82
C ALA A 469 6.73 -17.88 10.03
N TRP A 470 7.03 -19.16 9.80
CA TRP A 470 7.41 -20.10 10.86
C TRP A 470 8.70 -19.67 11.55
N LEU A 471 9.76 -19.34 10.79
CA LEU A 471 11.00 -18.81 11.36
C LEU A 471 10.80 -17.50 12.12
N THR A 472 9.90 -16.63 11.64
CA THR A 472 9.56 -15.36 12.30
C THR A 472 8.90 -15.57 13.67
N GLY A 473 8.13 -16.66 13.82
CA GLY A 473 7.46 -17.01 15.08
C GLY A 473 8.37 -17.64 16.14
N LEU A 474 9.66 -17.86 15.86
CA LEU A 474 10.58 -18.47 16.81
C LEU A 474 11.03 -17.47 17.88
N ASN A 475 10.96 -17.87 19.14
CA ASN A 475 11.50 -17.10 20.26
C ASN A 475 13.03 -17.22 20.28
N VAL A 476 13.72 -16.15 19.85
CA VAL A 476 15.19 -16.10 19.78
C VAL A 476 15.82 -15.16 20.81
N PRO A 477 17.08 -15.40 21.24
CA PRO A 477 17.79 -14.51 22.14
C PRO A 477 17.93 -13.08 21.59
N ALA A 478 18.08 -12.10 22.49
CA ALA A 478 18.09 -10.66 22.15
C ALA A 478 19.09 -10.27 21.05
N TRP A 479 20.29 -10.86 21.09
CA TRP A 479 21.36 -10.59 20.12
C TRP A 479 21.04 -11.09 18.70
N LEU A 480 20.15 -12.08 18.57
CA LEU A 480 19.79 -12.69 17.28
C LEU A 480 18.58 -12.01 16.62
N ARG A 481 17.77 -11.27 17.39
CA ARG A 481 16.51 -10.64 16.91
C ARG A 481 16.72 -9.75 15.69
N GLY A 482 17.79 -8.96 15.65
CA GLY A 482 18.11 -8.10 14.50
C GLY A 482 18.56 -8.87 13.25
N LEU A 483 19.19 -10.04 13.42
CA LEU A 483 19.68 -10.88 12.32
C LEU A 483 18.58 -11.74 11.70
N MET A 484 17.49 -11.99 12.43
CA MET A 484 16.36 -12.80 11.95
C MET A 484 15.80 -12.32 10.60
N PRO A 485 15.26 -11.09 10.48
CA PRO A 485 14.64 -10.63 9.24
C PRO A 485 15.65 -10.31 8.12
N VAL A 486 16.92 -10.04 8.47
CA VAL A 486 17.95 -9.59 7.52
C VAL A 486 18.69 -10.76 6.88
N VAL A 487 19.08 -11.76 7.67
CA VAL A 487 19.96 -12.86 7.21
C VAL A 487 19.29 -14.21 7.39
N ILE A 488 18.81 -14.52 8.59
CA ILE A 488 18.44 -15.91 8.95
C ILE A 488 17.18 -16.36 8.20
N ILE A 489 16.13 -15.53 8.21
CA ILE A 489 14.89 -15.86 7.51
C ILE A 489 15.12 -15.93 6.00
N PRO A 490 15.73 -14.93 5.33
CA PRO A 490 15.99 -15.02 3.89
C PRO A 490 16.86 -16.21 3.52
N LEU A 491 17.97 -16.45 4.24
CA LEU A 491 18.90 -17.54 3.95
C LEU A 491 18.27 -18.90 4.22
N GLY A 492 17.69 -19.11 5.40
CA GLY A 492 17.10 -20.37 5.81
C GLY A 492 15.92 -20.76 4.93
N THR A 493 15.05 -19.80 4.61
CA THR A 493 13.91 -20.03 3.72
C THR A 493 14.37 -20.37 2.31
N THR A 494 15.32 -19.61 1.75
CA THR A 494 15.83 -19.88 0.40
C THR A 494 16.52 -21.24 0.32
N LEU A 495 17.33 -21.59 1.34
CA LEU A 495 18.02 -22.87 1.39
C LEU A 495 17.04 -24.04 1.46
N VAL A 496 16.09 -24.00 2.39
CA VAL A 496 15.17 -25.13 2.61
C VAL A 496 14.16 -25.23 1.47
N VAL A 497 13.45 -24.15 1.16
CA VAL A 497 12.40 -24.19 0.13
C VAL A 497 13.01 -24.34 -1.26
N GLY A 498 14.16 -23.71 -1.52
CA GLY A 498 14.90 -23.89 -2.77
C GLY A 498 15.36 -25.32 -2.96
N SER A 499 15.86 -25.98 -1.91
CA SER A 499 16.21 -27.41 -1.95
C SER A 499 14.99 -28.28 -2.24
N VAL A 500 13.84 -27.99 -1.61
CA VAL A 500 12.58 -28.70 -1.88
C VAL A 500 12.15 -28.51 -3.34
N MET A 501 12.24 -27.29 -3.86
CA MET A 501 11.90 -26.98 -5.26
C MET A 501 12.83 -27.70 -6.24
N TYR A 502 14.15 -27.68 -6.05
CA TYR A 502 15.08 -28.34 -6.97
C TYR A 502 15.10 -29.86 -6.84
N MET A 503 15.06 -30.39 -5.61
CA MET A 503 15.30 -31.82 -5.36
C MET A 503 14.02 -32.66 -5.38
N LEU A 504 12.85 -32.08 -5.05
CA LEU A 504 11.60 -32.83 -4.94
C LEU A 504 10.52 -32.35 -5.90
N LEU A 505 10.20 -31.05 -5.91
CA LEU A 505 8.98 -30.56 -6.56
C LEU A 505 9.17 -30.11 -8.01
N GLY A 506 10.36 -29.71 -8.43
CA GLY A 506 10.59 -29.06 -9.73
C GLY A 506 10.15 -29.91 -10.92
N ARG A 507 10.59 -31.18 -10.98
CA ARG A 507 10.22 -32.09 -12.07
C ARG A 507 8.73 -32.43 -12.10
N PRO A 508 8.08 -32.83 -10.97
CA PRO A 508 6.64 -33.02 -10.94
C PRO A 508 5.86 -31.79 -11.40
N LEU A 509 6.22 -30.60 -10.91
CA LEU A 509 5.52 -29.37 -11.25
C LEU A 509 5.73 -28.95 -12.71
N ALA A 510 6.93 -29.14 -13.27
CA ALA A 510 7.19 -28.95 -14.69
C ALA A 510 6.35 -29.90 -15.55
N SER A 511 6.28 -31.19 -15.17
CA SER A 511 5.46 -32.17 -15.90
C SER A 511 3.96 -31.81 -15.89
N LEU A 512 3.47 -31.31 -14.74
CA LEU A 512 2.10 -30.82 -14.61
C LEU A 512 1.87 -29.59 -15.50
N MET A 513 2.82 -28.65 -15.52
CA MET A 513 2.73 -27.46 -16.36
C MET A 513 2.70 -27.82 -17.85
N THR A 514 3.57 -28.72 -18.30
CA THR A 514 3.57 -29.22 -19.68
C THR A 514 2.24 -29.90 -20.01
N ALA A 515 1.72 -30.79 -19.16
CA ALA A 515 0.45 -31.46 -19.39
C ALA A 515 -0.73 -30.47 -19.49
N LEU A 516 -0.72 -29.40 -18.69
CA LEU A 516 -1.72 -28.34 -18.77
C LEU A 516 -1.57 -27.50 -20.05
N GLN A 517 -0.35 -27.19 -20.46
CA GLN A 517 -0.10 -26.49 -21.73
C GLN A 517 -0.58 -27.32 -22.91
N ASP A 518 -0.20 -28.59 -22.99
CA ASP A 518 -0.63 -29.52 -24.04
C ASP A 518 -2.16 -29.65 -24.06
N GLY A 519 -2.77 -29.75 -22.88
CA GLY A 519 -4.23 -29.77 -22.72
C GLY A 519 -4.88 -28.51 -23.29
N LEU A 520 -4.39 -27.32 -22.92
CA LEU A 520 -4.93 -26.04 -23.40
C LEU A 520 -4.70 -25.84 -24.89
N SER A 521 -3.52 -26.19 -25.42
CA SER A 521 -3.21 -26.12 -26.84
C SER A 521 -4.12 -27.07 -27.63
N SER A 522 -4.37 -28.28 -27.12
CA SER A 522 -5.34 -29.21 -27.75
C SER A 522 -6.77 -28.67 -27.72
N MET A 523 -7.14 -27.95 -26.65
CA MET A 523 -8.47 -27.35 -26.54
C MET A 523 -8.65 -26.16 -27.48
N SER A 524 -7.64 -25.29 -27.60
CA SER A 524 -7.62 -24.11 -28.48
C SER A 524 -7.57 -24.51 -29.96
N GLN A 525 -6.82 -25.56 -30.31
CA GLN A 525 -6.74 -26.08 -31.69
C GLN A 525 -7.92 -27.01 -32.05
N GLY A 526 -8.66 -27.51 -31.06
CA GLY A 526 -9.81 -28.39 -31.23
C GLY A 526 -11.17 -27.70 -31.11
N GLY A 527 -12.27 -28.47 -31.17
CA GLY A 527 -13.65 -27.95 -31.10
C GLY A 527 -14.10 -27.41 -29.72
N SER A 528 -13.26 -27.52 -28.68
CA SER A 528 -13.57 -27.09 -27.30
C SER A 528 -13.09 -25.68 -26.95
N ALA A 529 -12.42 -24.98 -27.87
CA ALA A 529 -11.90 -23.62 -27.66
C ALA A 529 -13.01 -22.65 -27.23
N VAL A 530 -14.17 -22.77 -27.87
CA VAL A 530 -15.38 -21.98 -27.56
C VAL A 530 -15.86 -22.21 -26.13
N PHE A 531 -15.79 -23.45 -25.64
CA PHE A 531 -16.20 -23.77 -24.27
C PHE A 531 -15.27 -23.15 -23.22
N LEU A 532 -13.95 -23.18 -23.46
CA LEU A 532 -12.99 -22.46 -22.63
C LEU A 532 -13.27 -20.96 -22.63
N GLY A 533 -13.55 -20.40 -23.80
CA GLY A 533 -13.95 -18.99 -23.96
C GLY A 533 -15.16 -18.62 -23.12
N ILE A 534 -16.20 -19.46 -23.12
CA ILE A 534 -17.40 -19.28 -22.29
C ILE A 534 -17.04 -19.23 -20.81
N ILE A 535 -16.23 -20.17 -20.32
CA ILE A 535 -15.84 -20.23 -18.90
C ILE A 535 -15.08 -18.96 -18.50
N LEU A 536 -14.07 -18.57 -19.28
CA LEU A 536 -13.28 -17.37 -19.01
C LEU A 536 -14.15 -16.10 -19.06
N GLY A 537 -15.07 -16.02 -20.01
CA GLY A 537 -16.03 -14.94 -20.13
C GLY A 537 -16.98 -14.83 -18.92
N LEU A 538 -17.47 -15.96 -18.43
CA LEU A 538 -18.29 -16.02 -17.21
C LEU A 538 -17.50 -15.56 -15.99
N MET A 539 -16.28 -16.07 -15.81
CA MET A 539 -15.43 -15.74 -14.67
C MET A 539 -15.07 -14.25 -14.62
N MET A 540 -14.71 -13.65 -15.77
CA MET A 540 -14.37 -12.22 -15.86
C MET A 540 -15.54 -11.32 -15.47
N CYS A 541 -16.78 -11.72 -15.76
CA CYS A 541 -17.95 -10.89 -15.48
C CYS A 541 -18.65 -11.22 -14.15
N PHE A 542 -18.15 -12.19 -13.38
CA PHE A 542 -18.83 -12.71 -12.18
C PHE A 542 -18.85 -11.70 -11.03
N ASP A 543 -17.70 -11.09 -10.71
CA ASP A 543 -17.55 -10.21 -9.55
C ASP A 543 -16.82 -8.89 -9.86
N LEU A 544 -16.70 -8.54 -11.16
CA LEU A 544 -16.33 -7.20 -11.64
C LEU A 544 -15.06 -6.61 -11.00
N GLY A 545 -14.00 -7.44 -10.90
CA GLY A 545 -12.73 -7.10 -10.27
C GLY A 545 -12.50 -7.80 -8.91
N GLY A 546 -13.45 -8.65 -8.49
CA GLY A 546 -13.31 -9.53 -7.34
C GLY A 546 -12.40 -10.75 -7.59
N PRO A 547 -12.36 -11.71 -6.64
CA PRO A 547 -11.47 -12.88 -6.71
C PRO A 547 -11.62 -13.76 -7.95
N VAL A 548 -12.83 -13.97 -8.48
CA VAL A 548 -13.08 -14.84 -9.64
C VAL A 548 -12.60 -14.16 -10.93
N ASN A 549 -12.92 -12.89 -11.12
CA ASN A 549 -12.37 -12.09 -12.21
C ASN A 549 -10.84 -12.06 -12.16
N LYS A 550 -10.26 -11.78 -10.97
CA LYS A 550 -8.80 -11.77 -10.80
C LYS A 550 -8.17 -13.14 -11.05
N ALA A 551 -8.86 -14.24 -10.75
CA ALA A 551 -8.37 -15.58 -11.06
C ALA A 551 -8.34 -15.84 -12.58
N ALA A 552 -9.39 -15.46 -13.31
CA ALA A 552 -9.40 -15.56 -14.78
C ALA A 552 -8.33 -14.65 -15.42
N TYR A 553 -8.20 -13.43 -14.90
CA TYR A 553 -7.16 -12.50 -15.34
C TYR A 553 -5.74 -13.02 -15.06
N LEU A 554 -5.51 -13.56 -13.87
CA LEU A 554 -4.25 -14.21 -13.50
C LEU A 554 -3.94 -15.38 -14.44
N PHE A 555 -4.92 -16.21 -14.74
CA PHE A 555 -4.77 -17.33 -15.65
C PHE A 555 -4.32 -16.87 -17.05
N GLY A 556 -4.99 -15.85 -17.62
CA GLY A 556 -4.61 -15.31 -18.93
C GLY A 556 -3.22 -14.66 -18.93
N THR A 557 -2.90 -13.86 -17.92
CA THR A 557 -1.61 -13.16 -17.84
C THR A 557 -0.43 -14.05 -17.53
N ALA A 558 -0.60 -15.01 -16.61
CA ALA A 558 0.44 -15.98 -16.31
C ALA A 558 0.75 -16.85 -17.54
N GLY A 559 -0.29 -17.19 -18.31
CA GLY A 559 -0.16 -17.93 -19.57
C GLY A 559 0.71 -17.22 -20.60
N LEU A 560 0.73 -15.88 -20.64
CA LEU A 560 1.52 -15.11 -21.62
C LEU A 560 3.02 -15.46 -21.57
N SER A 561 3.56 -15.84 -20.41
CA SER A 561 4.97 -16.25 -20.28
C SER A 561 5.31 -17.52 -21.07
N ALA A 562 4.31 -18.35 -21.37
CA ALA A 562 4.45 -19.57 -22.17
C ALA A 562 4.04 -19.39 -23.64
N ALA A 563 3.69 -18.15 -24.04
CA ALA A 563 3.26 -17.85 -25.40
C ALA A 563 4.47 -17.81 -26.35
N SER A 564 4.32 -18.41 -27.53
CA SER A 564 5.35 -18.40 -28.56
C SER A 564 4.73 -18.39 -29.95
N ALA A 565 5.55 -18.27 -31.00
CA ALA A 565 5.07 -18.40 -32.37
C ALA A 565 4.44 -19.77 -32.67
N SER A 566 4.87 -20.83 -31.98
CA SER A 566 4.34 -22.20 -32.11
C SER A 566 3.23 -22.52 -31.11
N ASN A 567 3.06 -21.72 -30.05
CA ASN A 567 2.01 -21.88 -29.04
C ASN A 567 1.22 -20.56 -28.87
N THR A 568 0.20 -20.37 -29.70
CA THR A 568 -0.63 -19.15 -29.72
C THR A 568 -1.80 -19.19 -28.73
N ALA A 569 -2.14 -20.34 -28.16
CA ALA A 569 -3.27 -20.49 -27.24
C ALA A 569 -3.24 -19.52 -26.05
N PRO A 570 -2.07 -19.21 -25.43
CA PRO A 570 -2.04 -18.21 -24.35
C PRO A 570 -2.41 -16.80 -24.81
N TYR A 571 -2.10 -16.42 -26.07
CA TYR A 571 -2.55 -15.14 -26.62
C TYR A 571 -4.07 -15.10 -26.78
N GLU A 572 -4.69 -16.20 -27.20
CA GLU A 572 -6.15 -16.30 -27.34
C GLU A 572 -6.87 -16.21 -25.99
N ILE A 573 -6.35 -16.93 -24.99
CA ILE A 573 -6.85 -16.88 -23.61
C ILE A 573 -6.76 -15.45 -23.08
N MET A 574 -5.63 -14.76 -23.28
CA MET A 574 -5.46 -13.38 -22.84
C MET A 574 -6.44 -12.43 -23.54
N ALA A 575 -6.63 -12.57 -24.85
CA ALA A 575 -7.59 -11.74 -25.58
C ALA A 575 -9.03 -11.95 -25.09
N THR A 576 -9.40 -13.19 -24.82
CA THR A 576 -10.71 -13.59 -24.29
C THR A 576 -10.97 -12.93 -22.95
N VAL A 577 -10.01 -13.05 -22.02
CA VAL A 577 -10.05 -12.42 -20.70
C VAL A 577 -10.19 -10.90 -20.83
N MET A 578 -9.38 -10.28 -21.69
CA MET A 578 -9.42 -8.83 -21.90
C MET A 578 -10.74 -8.38 -22.50
N ALA A 579 -11.19 -8.99 -23.60
CA ALA A 579 -12.44 -8.66 -24.27
C ALA A 579 -13.65 -8.81 -23.34
N ALA A 580 -13.72 -9.91 -22.57
CA ALA A 580 -14.83 -10.17 -21.67
C ALA A 580 -14.92 -9.13 -20.55
N GLY A 581 -13.80 -8.75 -19.92
CA GLY A 581 -13.81 -7.74 -18.87
C GLY A 581 -14.16 -6.32 -19.34
N MET A 582 -14.10 -6.04 -20.65
CA MET A 582 -14.58 -4.77 -21.22
C MET A 582 -16.12 -4.69 -21.29
N VAL A 583 -16.80 -5.84 -21.35
CA VAL A 583 -18.25 -5.91 -21.58
C VAL A 583 -19.09 -5.23 -20.48
N PRO A 584 -18.89 -5.50 -19.17
CA PRO A 584 -19.75 -4.95 -18.13
C PRO A 584 -19.87 -3.41 -18.13
N PRO A 585 -18.78 -2.63 -18.10
CA PRO A 585 -18.87 -1.16 -18.08
C PRO A 585 -19.42 -0.58 -19.40
N LEU A 586 -19.07 -1.16 -20.56
CA LEU A 586 -19.63 -0.78 -21.86
C LEU A 586 -21.16 -1.00 -21.89
N ALA A 587 -21.61 -2.15 -21.35
CA ALA A 587 -23.01 -2.50 -21.32
C ALA A 587 -23.83 -1.60 -20.40
N MET A 588 -23.28 -1.21 -19.23
CA MET A 588 -23.93 -0.29 -18.29
C MET A 588 -24.04 1.12 -18.88
N SER A 589 -22.98 1.58 -19.54
CA SER A 589 -23.00 2.87 -20.24
C SER A 589 -24.08 2.89 -21.35
N ALA A 590 -24.13 1.85 -22.19
CA ALA A 590 -25.15 1.75 -23.23
C ALA A 590 -26.56 1.62 -22.64
N ALA A 591 -26.76 0.86 -21.56
CA ALA A 591 -28.08 0.67 -20.95
C ALA A 591 -28.62 1.96 -20.33
N THR A 592 -27.79 2.71 -19.62
CA THR A 592 -28.14 4.01 -19.03
C THR A 592 -28.42 5.07 -20.09
N PHE A 593 -27.68 5.05 -21.20
CA PHE A 593 -27.92 5.94 -22.34
C PHE A 593 -29.26 5.62 -23.05
N LEU A 594 -29.50 4.36 -23.39
CA LEU A 594 -30.68 3.94 -24.16
C LEU A 594 -31.98 4.01 -23.35
N ARG A 595 -31.92 3.71 -22.04
CA ARG A 595 -33.12 3.60 -21.17
C ARG A 595 -32.90 4.26 -19.81
N SER A 596 -32.44 5.51 -19.83
CA SER A 596 -32.20 6.33 -18.63
C SER A 596 -33.30 6.30 -17.57
N ARG A 597 -34.58 6.18 -17.96
CA ARG A 597 -35.74 6.08 -17.04
C ARG A 597 -35.73 4.83 -16.13
N LEU A 598 -34.94 3.82 -16.44
CA LEU A 598 -34.79 2.59 -15.63
C LEU A 598 -33.70 2.70 -14.57
N PHE A 599 -32.95 3.81 -14.56
CA PHE A 599 -31.77 3.99 -13.72
C PHE A 599 -31.92 5.25 -12.86
N THR A 600 -31.24 5.25 -11.72
CA THR A 600 -31.10 6.41 -10.84
C THR A 600 -30.21 7.48 -11.47
N LYS A 601 -30.26 8.72 -10.96
CA LYS A 601 -29.38 9.79 -11.42
C LYS A 601 -27.90 9.44 -11.24
N ALA A 602 -27.54 8.85 -10.11
CA ALA A 602 -26.18 8.38 -9.82
C ALA A 602 -25.73 7.30 -10.82
N GLU A 603 -26.58 6.32 -11.13
CA GLU A 603 -26.29 5.32 -12.17
C GLU A 603 -26.10 5.95 -13.55
N ILE A 604 -26.90 6.96 -13.93
CA ILE A 604 -26.74 7.66 -15.21
C ILE A 604 -25.41 8.42 -15.26
N GLU A 605 -25.03 9.09 -14.18
CA GLU A 605 -23.75 9.81 -14.08
C GLU A 605 -22.55 8.85 -14.16
N ASN A 606 -22.59 7.74 -13.42
CA ASN A 606 -21.60 6.68 -13.53
C ASN A 606 -21.56 6.08 -14.94
N GLY A 607 -22.70 6.00 -15.62
CA GLY A 607 -22.80 5.48 -16.98
C GLY A 607 -22.07 6.35 -18.01
N ARG A 608 -21.98 7.67 -17.77
CA ARG A 608 -21.27 8.61 -18.67
C ARG A 608 -19.76 8.44 -18.67
N SER A 609 -19.17 7.96 -17.58
CA SER A 609 -17.73 7.68 -17.48
C SER A 609 -17.40 6.20 -17.77
N ALA A 610 -18.36 5.30 -17.58
CA ALA A 610 -18.15 3.85 -17.73
C ALA A 610 -17.71 3.41 -19.14
N TRP A 611 -18.11 4.10 -20.22
CA TRP A 611 -17.69 3.70 -21.57
C TRP A 611 -16.17 3.76 -21.77
N LEU A 612 -15.52 4.81 -21.27
CA LEU A 612 -14.07 4.99 -21.43
C LEU A 612 -13.29 3.99 -20.58
N LEU A 613 -13.81 3.70 -19.37
CA LEU A 613 -13.28 2.64 -18.51
C LEU A 613 -13.38 1.28 -19.22
N GLY A 614 -14.53 0.99 -19.82
CA GLY A 614 -14.73 -0.23 -20.58
C GLY A 614 -13.82 -0.36 -21.81
N LEU A 615 -13.64 0.71 -22.58
CA LEU A 615 -12.67 0.73 -23.69
C LEU A 615 -11.23 0.47 -23.24
N SER A 616 -10.92 0.79 -21.98
CA SER A 616 -9.59 0.61 -21.37
C SER A 616 -9.42 -0.74 -20.66
N PHE A 617 -10.40 -1.65 -20.73
CA PHE A 617 -10.43 -2.89 -19.94
C PHE A 617 -10.42 -2.66 -18.42
N ILE A 618 -11.20 -1.67 -17.95
CA ILE A 618 -11.42 -1.40 -16.53
C ILE A 618 -12.84 -1.85 -16.17
N SER A 619 -12.96 -3.11 -15.76
CA SER A 619 -14.24 -3.76 -15.45
C SER A 619 -14.97 -3.16 -14.24
N GLU A 620 -14.22 -2.48 -13.37
CA GLU A 620 -14.64 -1.82 -12.15
C GLU A 620 -15.66 -0.70 -12.41
N GLY A 621 -15.69 -0.14 -13.63
CA GLY A 621 -16.69 0.84 -14.04
C GLY A 621 -18.14 0.32 -13.93
N ALA A 622 -18.34 -0.98 -13.80
CA ALA A 622 -19.65 -1.60 -13.56
C ALA A 622 -19.99 -1.85 -12.09
N ILE A 623 -19.04 -1.72 -11.15
CA ILE A 623 -19.25 -2.00 -9.72
C ILE A 623 -20.42 -1.18 -9.13
N PRO A 624 -20.55 0.14 -9.38
CA PRO A 624 -21.65 0.92 -8.80
C PRO A 624 -23.04 0.40 -9.20
N PHE A 625 -23.16 -0.19 -10.38
CA PHE A 625 -24.40 -0.77 -10.90
C PHE A 625 -24.70 -2.13 -10.27
N ALA A 626 -23.68 -2.98 -10.17
CA ALA A 626 -23.81 -4.29 -9.54
C ALA A 626 -24.05 -4.18 -8.04
N ALA A 627 -23.48 -3.18 -7.36
CA ALA A 627 -23.78 -2.90 -5.96
C ALA A 627 -25.23 -2.46 -5.76
N ALA A 628 -25.77 -1.68 -6.71
CA ALA A 628 -27.15 -1.20 -6.64
C ALA A 628 -28.19 -2.28 -7.01
N ASP A 629 -27.91 -3.16 -7.97
CA ASP A 629 -28.85 -4.18 -8.45
C ASP A 629 -28.14 -5.49 -8.88
N PRO A 630 -27.55 -6.24 -7.92
CA PRO A 630 -26.64 -7.35 -8.23
C PRO A 630 -27.33 -8.49 -8.99
N LEU A 631 -28.58 -8.81 -8.60
CA LEU A 631 -29.34 -9.93 -9.15
C LEU A 631 -29.69 -9.74 -10.64
N ARG A 632 -29.70 -8.51 -11.13
CA ARG A 632 -30.02 -8.22 -12.54
C ARG A 632 -28.78 -7.87 -13.35
N VAL A 633 -27.81 -7.18 -12.74
CA VAL A 633 -26.60 -6.74 -13.43
C VAL A 633 -25.64 -7.91 -13.63
N ILE A 634 -25.31 -8.66 -12.58
CA ILE A 634 -24.27 -9.72 -12.66
C ILE A 634 -24.64 -10.83 -13.65
N PRO A 635 -25.84 -11.45 -13.61
CA PRO A 635 -26.19 -12.49 -14.58
C PRO A 635 -26.22 -11.98 -16.02
N ALA A 636 -26.65 -10.74 -16.24
CA ALA A 636 -26.69 -10.12 -17.56
C ALA A 636 -25.28 -9.88 -18.12
N THR A 637 -24.37 -9.37 -17.30
CA THR A 637 -22.97 -9.14 -17.71
C THR A 637 -22.21 -10.45 -17.88
N MET A 638 -22.51 -11.47 -17.08
CA MET A 638 -21.97 -12.84 -17.27
C MET A 638 -22.42 -13.44 -18.60
N ALA A 639 -23.70 -13.27 -18.99
CA ALA A 639 -24.19 -13.74 -20.28
C ALA A 639 -23.47 -13.06 -21.46
N GLY A 640 -23.27 -11.75 -21.41
CA GLY A 640 -22.48 -11.06 -22.43
C GLY A 640 -21.01 -11.45 -22.42
N GLY A 641 -20.41 -11.62 -21.25
CA GLY A 641 -19.04 -12.13 -21.08
C GLY A 641 -18.87 -13.51 -21.73
N ALA A 642 -19.81 -14.43 -21.50
CA ALA A 642 -19.83 -15.75 -22.12
C ALA A 642 -19.88 -15.68 -23.66
N VAL A 643 -20.71 -14.78 -24.22
CA VAL A 643 -20.80 -14.56 -25.67
C VAL A 643 -19.50 -13.99 -26.23
N THR A 644 -18.94 -12.96 -25.59
CA THR A 644 -17.65 -12.38 -26.01
C THR A 644 -16.53 -13.42 -25.93
N GLY A 645 -16.49 -14.21 -24.86
CA GLY A 645 -15.50 -15.26 -24.69
C GLY A 645 -15.62 -16.38 -25.74
N ALA A 646 -16.85 -16.82 -26.02
CA ALA A 646 -17.12 -17.78 -27.08
C ALA A 646 -16.64 -17.28 -28.46
N MET A 647 -16.97 -16.03 -28.79
CA MET A 647 -16.64 -15.43 -30.08
C MET A 647 -15.13 -15.16 -30.25
N THR A 648 -14.46 -14.66 -29.20
CA THR A 648 -13.01 -14.41 -29.24
C THR A 648 -12.22 -15.69 -29.52
N MET A 649 -12.55 -16.78 -28.82
CA MET A 649 -11.93 -18.08 -29.08
C MET A 649 -12.34 -18.65 -30.44
N ALA A 650 -13.60 -18.53 -30.86
CA ALA A 650 -14.05 -19.01 -32.18
C ALA A 650 -13.38 -18.30 -33.35
N MET A 651 -13.00 -17.04 -33.16
CA MET A 651 -12.36 -16.20 -34.18
C MET A 651 -10.83 -16.19 -34.07
N HIS A 652 -10.25 -17.00 -33.16
CA HIS A 652 -8.81 -17.06 -32.89
C HIS A 652 -8.19 -15.67 -32.66
N VAL A 653 -8.88 -14.84 -31.86
CA VAL A 653 -8.40 -13.50 -31.51
C VAL A 653 -7.34 -13.66 -30.42
N GLY A 654 -6.13 -13.14 -30.65
CA GLY A 654 -5.02 -13.21 -29.70
C GLY A 654 -4.53 -11.84 -29.24
N SER A 655 -4.13 -11.71 -27.96
CA SER A 655 -3.59 -10.48 -27.37
C SER A 655 -2.23 -10.75 -26.75
N ARG A 656 -1.24 -9.94 -27.12
CA ARG A 656 0.10 -9.96 -26.52
C ARG A 656 0.23 -9.03 -25.32
N ALA A 657 -0.68 -8.07 -25.21
CA ALA A 657 -0.78 -7.17 -24.08
C ALA A 657 -1.83 -7.69 -23.09
N PRO A 658 -1.56 -7.59 -21.77
CA PRO A 658 -2.52 -8.03 -20.75
C PRO A 658 -3.62 -6.99 -20.46
N HIS A 659 -3.41 -5.74 -20.86
CA HIS A 659 -4.24 -4.58 -20.50
C HIS A 659 -4.24 -3.54 -21.61
N GLY A 660 -5.14 -2.55 -21.48
CA GLY A 660 -5.23 -1.38 -22.36
C GLY A 660 -6.41 -1.42 -23.31
N GLY A 661 -7.13 -2.56 -23.38
CA GLY A 661 -8.36 -2.71 -24.17
C GLY A 661 -8.17 -2.30 -25.64
N VAL A 662 -9.02 -1.40 -26.13
CA VAL A 662 -8.96 -0.92 -27.53
C VAL A 662 -7.68 -0.11 -27.80
N PHE A 663 -7.09 0.53 -26.79
CA PHE A 663 -5.92 1.39 -26.94
C PHE A 663 -4.63 0.63 -27.27
N VAL A 664 -4.63 -0.69 -27.11
CA VAL A 664 -3.53 -1.58 -27.50
C VAL A 664 -3.87 -2.38 -28.76
N ALA A 665 -4.65 -1.82 -29.69
CA ALA A 665 -5.04 -2.48 -30.94
C ALA A 665 -3.87 -3.10 -31.71
N PHE A 666 -2.69 -2.48 -31.67
CA PHE A 666 -1.46 -2.98 -32.30
C PHE A 666 -0.91 -4.27 -31.67
N ALA A 667 -1.30 -4.58 -30.43
CA ALA A 667 -0.93 -5.80 -29.71
C ALA A 667 -1.95 -6.94 -29.90
N ILE A 668 -3.03 -6.70 -30.66
CA ILE A 668 -4.16 -7.62 -30.86
C ILE A 668 -4.15 -8.16 -32.29
N THR A 669 -4.14 -9.48 -32.41
CA THR A 669 -4.35 -10.20 -33.67
C THR A 669 -5.84 -10.37 -33.94
N ASN A 670 -6.26 -10.30 -35.21
CA ASN A 670 -7.67 -10.28 -35.59
C ASN A 670 -8.50 -9.21 -34.82
N PHE A 671 -8.02 -7.96 -34.86
CA PHE A 671 -8.66 -6.85 -34.15
C PHE A 671 -10.13 -6.62 -34.54
N GLY A 672 -10.50 -6.90 -35.81
CA GLY A 672 -11.90 -6.85 -36.24
C GLY A 672 -12.79 -7.86 -35.49
N GLY A 673 -12.30 -9.09 -35.31
CA GLY A 673 -12.96 -10.11 -34.49
C GLY A 673 -13.03 -9.73 -33.01
N PHE A 674 -11.97 -9.12 -32.47
CA PHE A 674 -11.95 -8.59 -31.11
C PHE A 674 -13.09 -7.58 -30.87
N LEU A 675 -13.23 -6.57 -31.75
CA LEU A 675 -14.29 -5.57 -31.65
C LEU A 675 -15.69 -6.18 -31.82
N LEU A 676 -15.85 -7.10 -32.77
CA LEU A 676 -17.13 -7.77 -33.00
C LEU A 676 -17.59 -8.59 -31.79
N ALA A 677 -16.67 -9.33 -31.17
CA ALA A 677 -16.97 -10.13 -29.98
C ALA A 677 -17.37 -9.25 -28.77
N ILE A 678 -16.67 -8.13 -28.55
CA ILE A 678 -17.00 -7.17 -27.49
C ILE A 678 -18.37 -6.54 -27.75
N LEU A 679 -18.63 -6.11 -28.99
CA LEU A 679 -19.91 -5.50 -29.37
C LEU A 679 -21.07 -6.48 -29.13
N ALA A 680 -20.92 -7.73 -29.56
CA ALA A 680 -21.94 -8.75 -29.36
C ALA A 680 -22.27 -8.98 -27.88
N GLY A 681 -21.26 -9.18 -27.03
CA GLY A 681 -21.48 -9.36 -25.59
C GLY A 681 -22.01 -8.11 -24.90
N THR A 682 -21.59 -6.91 -25.34
CA THR A 682 -22.12 -5.63 -24.87
C THR A 682 -23.61 -5.52 -25.18
N VAL A 683 -24.02 -5.81 -26.43
CA VAL A 683 -25.43 -5.79 -26.84
C VAL A 683 -26.25 -6.78 -26.02
N VAL A 684 -25.77 -8.02 -25.84
CA VAL A 684 -26.46 -9.05 -25.04
C VAL A 684 -26.65 -8.57 -23.60
N SER A 685 -25.59 -8.08 -22.96
CA SER A 685 -25.66 -7.56 -21.58
C SER A 685 -26.60 -6.37 -21.46
N THR A 686 -26.51 -5.40 -22.37
CA THR A 686 -27.35 -4.20 -22.38
C THR A 686 -28.83 -4.56 -22.52
N VAL A 687 -29.17 -5.45 -23.45
CA VAL A 687 -30.56 -5.90 -23.66
C VAL A 687 -31.07 -6.61 -22.41
N LEU A 688 -30.29 -7.54 -21.84
CA LEU A 688 -30.69 -8.28 -20.65
C LEU A 688 -30.90 -7.36 -19.44
N VAL A 689 -30.00 -6.42 -19.18
CA VAL A 689 -30.17 -5.45 -18.07
C VAL A 689 -31.42 -4.60 -18.26
N ILE A 690 -31.66 -4.08 -19.47
CA ILE A 690 -32.85 -3.28 -19.78
C ILE A 690 -34.13 -4.10 -19.55
N VAL A 691 -34.16 -5.35 -20.03
CA VAL A 691 -35.32 -6.23 -19.89
C VAL A 691 -35.56 -6.58 -18.42
N LEU A 692 -34.54 -7.02 -17.70
CA LEU A 692 -34.64 -7.42 -16.29
C LEU A 692 -35.07 -6.25 -15.39
N LYS A 693 -34.48 -5.06 -15.56
CA LYS A 693 -34.89 -3.86 -14.79
C LYS A 693 -36.29 -3.37 -15.22
N GLY A 694 -36.63 -3.49 -16.49
CA GLY A 694 -37.97 -3.17 -17.01
C GLY A 694 -39.09 -4.03 -16.41
N LEU A 695 -38.86 -5.35 -16.30
CA LEU A 695 -39.81 -6.29 -15.68
C LEU A 695 -40.03 -5.98 -14.19
N GLY A 696 -38.97 -5.65 -13.45
CA GLY A 696 -39.06 -5.29 -12.04
C GLY A 696 -39.89 -4.02 -11.79
N ARG A 697 -39.80 -3.02 -12.67
CA ARG A 697 -40.57 -1.77 -12.55
C ARG A 697 -42.06 -1.98 -12.82
N ASN A 698 -42.41 -2.84 -13.77
CA ASN A 698 -43.80 -3.20 -14.05
C ASN A 698 -44.44 -4.02 -12.93
N ALA A 699 -43.66 -4.91 -12.28
CA ALA A 699 -44.10 -5.68 -11.12
C ALA A 699 -44.36 -4.77 -9.90
N ASN A 700 -43.47 -3.82 -9.62
CA ASN A 700 -43.66 -2.86 -8.53
C ASN A 700 -44.82 -1.88 -8.81
N GLY A 701 -45.03 -1.49 -10.07
CA GLY A 701 -46.18 -0.68 -10.49
C GLY A 701 -47.51 -1.42 -10.31
N ARG A 702 -47.57 -2.72 -10.64
CA ARG A 702 -48.75 -3.57 -10.37
C ARG A 702 -49.01 -3.74 -8.88
N LYS A 703 -47.98 -4.05 -8.08
CA LYS A 703 -48.12 -4.16 -6.62
C LYS A 703 -48.56 -2.85 -5.97
N GLY A 704 -48.07 -1.70 -6.44
CA GLY A 704 -48.50 -0.38 -5.97
C GLY A 704 -49.95 -0.07 -6.33
N ALA A 705 -50.37 -0.42 -7.55
CA ALA A 705 -51.76 -0.27 -7.99
C ALA A 705 -52.70 -1.23 -7.25
N GLU A 706 -52.28 -2.47 -6.99
CA GLU A 706 -53.03 -3.45 -6.19
C GLU A 706 -53.12 -3.02 -4.72
N ALA A 707 -52.05 -2.46 -4.14
CA ALA A 707 -52.05 -1.92 -2.78
C ALA A 707 -52.91 -0.65 -2.66
N GLN A 708 -52.91 0.24 -3.66
CA GLN A 708 -53.82 1.39 -3.70
C GLN A 708 -55.27 0.98 -3.89
N ALA A 709 -55.54 -0.02 -4.74
CA ALA A 709 -56.88 -0.58 -4.91
C ALA A 709 -57.38 -1.28 -3.63
N ALA A 710 -56.50 -1.97 -2.90
CA ALA A 710 -56.82 -2.60 -1.62
C ALA A 710 -56.97 -1.59 -0.46
N ALA A 711 -56.32 -0.41 -0.54
CA ALA A 711 -56.51 0.67 0.42
C ALA A 711 -57.73 1.56 0.13
N ALA A 712 -58.27 1.49 -1.09
CA ALA A 712 -59.46 2.22 -1.53
C ALA A 712 -60.76 1.38 -1.45
N ALA A 713 -60.64 0.07 -1.24
CA ALA A 713 -61.73 -0.85 -0.92
C ALA A 713 -61.84 -1.02 0.60
#